data_AF-F0QZG4-F1
#
_entry.id   AF-F0QZG4-F1
#
_cell.length_a   1.000
_cell.length_b   1.000
_cell.length_c   1.000
_cell.angle_alpha   90.00
_cell.angle_beta   90.00
_cell.angle_gamma   90.00
#
_symmetry.space_group_name_H-M   'P 1'
#
loop_
_entity.id
_entity.type
_entity.pdbx_description
1 polymer ?
#
loop_
_entity_poly.entity_id
_entity_poly.type
_entity_poly.pdbx_seq_one_letter_code
_entity_poly.pdbx_strand_id
1 'polypeptide(L)'
;MDSSYSQIVALIWNIADDVLRDVFLRGQYRDVILPMVVLRRLDALLEPTKEDVEEEIKESGVDNIDEGVLKDITRLSYFNTSKWTLNRLKSQASDNNDILYDNFVEYLNGYSENVRDVLRNFEYYTKARKLADNDRLLSIIERITDPRINLTDKNTIDPDGLPLPALTNVGMGTVFEELLRRFNEENNEEAGEHFTPRDAISLLAHLVFEPVKENLPKIITLYDPACGSGGMLTESREYLLDLGVRSAAIQLSGTEINPETYAICKSDLIIKGVDPSGIHWGNTITDNSFSDKSFGYMITNPPYGKSWKEDKKKIYHEKMLLDHRFELTLTNYVGEEEVLDSTPRTSDGQLLFLLEEVDKMKPLEFQPQGSRIASIHNGSSLFTGDAGSGESNIRRYLIEKDLVEAIIQLPNNIFYNTGISTYVWMLTNKKKDNRKGKVQLIDASQAFEKLRKNQGSRNCTIEPYRTDILRVYTDFVEQEANEELKVGSKIFDDDDFRYYNVTIERPLRLRCQFNSLKIDEMLYDSSDIEVSKWLYNTYKDRVFSGLDSEIPTIKEYLNDQDIKITDKKLNKLISAKAWKDRQRLMIAAKVLMKDMGTDVYMDYNLFSAKVNATAKVLKLETSAAELKTICRAMSVTDSKATPVVKKEHKVNSKDVVMLLETYGVPEEKLSDYGYHSVKKGMYVEFESDSELRDSEKIPVKEDIYDYFQREVRPYVEDAWINLPQTKIGCEISFNKYFYKPTPLRSLEENERDIIALDEQSQGFIKSLFKQM
;
A
#
# COMPACT_ATOMS: atom_id res chain seq x y z
N MET A 1 8.43 1.12 -32.85
CA MET A 1 7.04 0.83 -33.26
C MET A 1 7.05 0.67 -34.77
N ASP A 2 6.36 -0.33 -35.30
CA ASP A 2 6.16 -0.49 -36.75
C ASP A 2 5.45 0.76 -37.31
N SER A 3 5.85 1.23 -38.49
CA SER A 3 5.30 2.46 -39.10
C SER A 3 3.81 2.36 -39.38
N SER A 4 3.31 1.14 -39.61
CA SER A 4 1.89 0.84 -39.86
C SER A 4 1.00 1.15 -38.65
N TYR A 5 1.39 0.74 -37.44
CA TYR A 5 0.61 0.97 -36.22
C TYR A 5 0.55 2.45 -35.84
N SER A 6 1.64 3.18 -36.04
CA SER A 6 1.69 4.63 -35.80
C SER A 6 0.71 5.40 -36.69
N GLN A 7 0.51 4.94 -37.93
CA GLN A 7 -0.46 5.53 -38.86
C GLN A 7 -1.90 5.26 -38.42
N ILE A 8 -2.23 4.02 -38.05
CA ILE A 8 -3.57 3.66 -37.53
C ILE A 8 -3.91 4.51 -36.30
N VAL A 9 -3.00 4.59 -35.33
CA VAL A 9 -3.20 5.42 -34.12
C VAL A 9 -3.42 6.88 -34.49
N ALA A 10 -2.65 7.44 -35.42
CA ALA A 10 -2.81 8.83 -35.85
C ALA A 10 -4.17 9.08 -36.54
N LEU A 11 -4.62 8.15 -37.39
CA LEU A 11 -5.93 8.25 -38.04
C LEU A 11 -7.07 8.20 -37.02
N ILE A 12 -7.04 7.24 -36.09
CA ILE A 12 -8.03 7.12 -35.02
C ILE A 12 -8.02 8.35 -34.11
N TRP A 13 -6.83 8.86 -33.79
CA TRP A 13 -6.67 10.06 -32.99
C TRP A 13 -7.35 11.28 -33.62
N ASN A 14 -7.20 11.46 -34.93
CA ASN A 14 -7.83 12.56 -35.66
C ASN A 14 -9.38 12.47 -35.65
N ILE A 15 -9.96 11.28 -35.48
CA ILE A 15 -11.42 11.13 -35.32
C ILE A 15 -11.90 11.88 -34.08
N ALA A 16 -11.13 11.82 -32.99
CA ALA A 16 -11.47 12.49 -31.75
C ALA A 16 -11.57 14.01 -31.96
N ASP A 17 -10.57 14.59 -32.61
CA ASP A 17 -10.49 16.03 -32.87
C ASP A 17 -11.55 16.54 -33.84
N ASP A 18 -11.88 15.73 -34.87
CA ASP A 18 -12.82 16.12 -35.92
C ASP A 18 -14.29 15.93 -35.52
N VAL A 19 -14.60 14.89 -34.74
CA VAL A 19 -15.99 14.47 -34.47
C VAL A 19 -16.47 14.87 -33.08
N LEU A 20 -15.59 14.84 -32.07
CA LEU A 20 -15.98 15.00 -30.67
C LEU A 20 -15.84 16.43 -30.14
N ARG A 21 -15.23 17.32 -30.93
CA ARG A 21 -15.06 18.74 -30.59
C ARG A 21 -16.40 19.41 -30.33
N ASP A 22 -16.43 20.23 -29.29
CA ASP A 22 -17.60 20.97 -28.78
C ASP A 22 -18.77 20.11 -28.27
N VAL A 23 -18.67 18.76 -28.31
CA VAL A 23 -19.67 17.84 -27.76
C VAL A 23 -19.18 17.17 -26.47
N PHE A 24 -17.90 16.77 -26.45
CA PHE A 24 -17.24 16.21 -25.28
C PHE A 24 -16.08 17.11 -24.85
N LEU A 25 -15.77 17.09 -23.55
CA LEU A 25 -14.51 17.66 -23.08
C LEU A 25 -13.35 16.82 -23.62
N ARG A 26 -12.19 17.43 -23.89
CA ARG A 26 -11.00 16.68 -24.36
C ARG A 26 -10.66 15.49 -23.44
N GLY A 27 -10.81 15.70 -22.13
CA GLY A 27 -10.77 14.66 -21.09
C GLY A 27 -11.53 13.37 -21.43
N GLN A 28 -12.71 13.53 -22.01
CA GLN A 28 -13.69 12.49 -22.27
C GLN A 28 -13.57 11.89 -23.69
N TYR A 29 -12.57 12.28 -24.48
CA TYR A 29 -12.43 11.72 -25.83
C TYR A 29 -12.10 10.23 -25.77
N ARG A 30 -11.28 9.82 -24.81
CA ARG A 30 -10.94 8.41 -24.60
C ARG A 30 -12.18 7.56 -24.34
N ASP A 31 -13.11 8.11 -23.54
CA ASP A 31 -14.34 7.47 -23.11
C ASP A 31 -15.24 7.08 -24.28
N VAL A 32 -15.10 7.75 -25.42
CA VAL A 32 -15.89 7.55 -26.65
C VAL A 32 -15.10 6.79 -27.71
N ILE A 33 -13.84 7.17 -27.94
CA ILE A 33 -13.02 6.60 -29.00
C ILE A 33 -12.61 5.17 -28.68
N LEU A 34 -12.21 4.86 -27.43
CA LEU A 34 -11.75 3.51 -27.08
C LEU A 34 -12.85 2.46 -27.27
N PRO A 35 -14.09 2.65 -26.74
CA PRO A 35 -15.15 1.69 -27.00
C PRO A 35 -15.51 1.58 -28.48
N MET A 36 -15.44 2.68 -29.25
CA MET A 36 -15.72 2.66 -30.69
C MET A 36 -14.67 1.88 -31.48
N VAL A 37 -13.40 1.97 -31.10
CA VAL A 37 -12.30 1.19 -31.69
C VAL A 37 -12.48 -0.30 -31.38
N VAL A 38 -12.80 -0.64 -30.12
CA VAL A 38 -13.13 -2.02 -29.72
C VAL A 38 -14.31 -2.53 -30.53
N LEU A 39 -15.42 -1.78 -30.57
CA LEU A 39 -16.61 -2.14 -31.34
C LEU A 39 -16.28 -2.36 -32.81
N ARG A 40 -15.48 -1.49 -33.44
CA ARG A 40 -15.13 -1.66 -34.85
C ARG A 40 -14.25 -2.89 -35.07
N ARG A 41 -13.30 -3.19 -34.18
CA ARG A 41 -12.50 -4.43 -34.26
C ARG A 41 -13.41 -5.66 -34.17
N LEU A 42 -14.32 -5.68 -33.20
CA LEU A 42 -15.24 -6.81 -33.00
C LEU A 42 -16.15 -7.01 -34.22
N ASP A 43 -16.75 -5.92 -34.72
CA ASP A 43 -17.62 -5.90 -35.90
C ASP A 43 -16.88 -6.38 -37.16
N ALA A 44 -15.68 -5.85 -37.40
CA ALA A 44 -14.88 -6.17 -38.58
C ALA A 44 -14.48 -7.66 -38.65
N LEU A 45 -14.29 -8.31 -37.49
CA LEU A 45 -14.02 -9.76 -37.42
C LEU A 45 -15.28 -10.62 -37.61
N LEU A 46 -16.47 -10.08 -37.30
CA LEU A 46 -17.75 -10.77 -37.48
C LEU A 46 -18.38 -10.56 -38.87
N GLU A 47 -18.00 -9.48 -39.58
CA GLU A 47 -18.51 -9.15 -40.91
C GLU A 47 -18.50 -10.34 -41.89
N PRO A 48 -17.42 -11.15 -41.99
CA PRO A 48 -17.38 -12.28 -42.93
C PRO A 48 -18.39 -13.39 -42.63
N THR A 49 -18.84 -13.54 -41.37
CA THR A 49 -19.74 -14.62 -40.93
C THR A 49 -21.16 -14.10 -40.68
N LYS A 50 -21.45 -12.85 -41.04
CA LYS A 50 -22.72 -12.20 -40.67
C LYS A 50 -23.94 -12.85 -41.32
N GLU A 51 -23.81 -13.24 -42.59
CA GLU A 51 -24.90 -13.87 -43.34
C GLU A 51 -25.22 -15.25 -42.79
N ASP A 52 -24.20 -16.05 -42.47
CA ASP A 52 -24.35 -17.38 -41.86
C ASP A 52 -25.05 -17.31 -40.49
N VAL A 53 -24.67 -16.33 -39.65
CA VAL A 53 -25.34 -16.09 -38.35
C VAL A 53 -26.81 -15.68 -38.54
N GLU A 54 -27.11 -14.84 -39.53
CA GLU A 54 -28.49 -14.42 -39.83
C GLU A 54 -29.36 -15.56 -40.36
N GLU A 55 -28.78 -16.47 -41.14
CA GLU A 55 -29.46 -17.67 -41.62
C GLU A 55 -29.80 -18.61 -40.46
N GLU A 56 -28.84 -18.92 -39.59
CA GLU A 56 -29.06 -19.74 -38.40
C GLU A 56 -30.13 -19.12 -37.48
N ILE A 57 -30.09 -17.80 -37.28
CA ILE A 57 -31.10 -17.09 -36.48
C ILE A 57 -32.50 -17.19 -37.11
N LYS A 58 -32.61 -17.14 -38.45
CA LYS A 58 -33.90 -17.30 -39.14
C LYS A 58 -34.46 -18.71 -39.00
N GLU A 59 -33.60 -19.73 -38.98
CA GLU A 59 -33.99 -21.12 -38.83
C GLU A 59 -34.40 -21.47 -37.39
N SER A 60 -33.57 -21.08 -36.42
CA SER A 60 -33.73 -21.47 -35.02
C SER A 60 -34.58 -20.48 -34.21
N GLY A 61 -34.62 -19.21 -34.62
CA GLY A 61 -35.22 -18.11 -33.86
C GLY A 61 -34.28 -17.58 -32.76
N VAL A 62 -34.24 -16.26 -32.57
CA VAL A 62 -33.28 -15.57 -31.69
C VAL A 62 -33.30 -16.10 -30.25
N ASP A 63 -34.46 -16.45 -29.71
CA ASP A 63 -34.61 -16.88 -28.31
C ASP A 63 -34.27 -18.37 -28.07
N ASN A 64 -34.15 -19.18 -29.12
CA ASN A 64 -33.94 -20.63 -29.02
C ASN A 64 -32.57 -21.08 -29.54
N ILE A 65 -31.72 -20.15 -29.97
CA ILE A 65 -30.42 -20.45 -30.56
C ILE A 65 -29.40 -20.84 -29.49
N ASP A 66 -28.66 -21.92 -29.73
CA ASP A 66 -27.53 -22.29 -28.87
C ASP A 66 -26.34 -21.35 -29.16
N GLU A 67 -25.90 -20.60 -28.16
CA GLU A 67 -24.73 -19.73 -28.27
C GLU A 67 -23.46 -20.48 -28.72
N GLY A 68 -23.35 -21.78 -28.40
CA GLY A 68 -22.26 -22.63 -28.85
C GLY A 68 -22.18 -22.72 -30.37
N VAL A 69 -23.33 -22.85 -31.04
CA VAL A 69 -23.43 -22.90 -32.51
C VAL A 69 -22.99 -21.57 -33.12
N LEU A 70 -23.41 -20.45 -32.54
CA LEU A 70 -22.98 -19.12 -33.00
C LEU A 70 -21.46 -18.93 -32.88
N LYS A 71 -20.87 -19.37 -31.76
CA LYS A 71 -19.40 -19.34 -31.57
C LYS A 71 -18.68 -20.28 -32.55
N ASP A 72 -19.29 -21.40 -32.90
CA ASP A 72 -18.77 -22.31 -33.91
C ASP A 72 -18.81 -21.71 -35.32
N ILE A 73 -19.87 -20.96 -35.67
CA ILE A 73 -19.97 -20.22 -36.93
C ILE A 73 -18.91 -19.13 -36.99
N THR A 74 -18.84 -18.27 -35.97
CA THR A 74 -17.92 -17.12 -35.96
C THR A 74 -16.46 -17.52 -35.74
N ARG A 75 -16.21 -18.70 -35.14
CA ARG A 75 -14.90 -19.14 -34.65
C ARG A 75 -14.28 -18.19 -33.62
N LEU A 76 -15.11 -17.39 -32.95
CA LEU A 76 -14.72 -16.38 -31.97
C LEU A 76 -15.41 -16.64 -30.64
N SER A 77 -14.88 -16.05 -29.55
CA SER A 77 -15.48 -16.14 -28.21
C SER A 77 -16.75 -15.29 -28.04
N TYR A 78 -17.18 -14.61 -29.11
CA TYR A 78 -18.29 -13.67 -29.12
C TYR A 78 -19.02 -13.74 -30.47
N PHE A 79 -20.23 -13.19 -30.51
CA PHE A 79 -21.09 -13.12 -31.69
C PHE A 79 -21.99 -11.88 -31.63
N ASN A 80 -22.68 -11.57 -32.73
CA ASN A 80 -23.69 -10.51 -32.79
C ASN A 80 -24.93 -10.96 -33.58
N THR A 81 -26.08 -11.04 -32.92
CA THR A 81 -27.36 -11.50 -33.46
C THR A 81 -28.20 -10.42 -34.13
N SER A 82 -27.82 -9.13 -34.02
CA SER A 82 -28.55 -8.07 -34.72
C SER A 82 -28.38 -8.23 -36.22
N LYS A 83 -29.27 -7.67 -37.04
CA LYS A 83 -29.05 -7.58 -38.51
C LYS A 83 -28.01 -6.52 -38.90
N TRP A 84 -27.52 -5.75 -37.95
CA TRP A 84 -26.69 -4.59 -38.19
C TRP A 84 -25.19 -4.94 -38.14
N THR A 85 -24.43 -4.24 -38.97
CA THR A 85 -22.98 -4.03 -38.83
C THR A 85 -22.75 -2.53 -38.90
N LEU A 86 -21.57 -2.03 -38.49
CA LEU A 86 -21.30 -0.59 -38.59
C LEU A 86 -21.38 -0.09 -40.04
N ASN A 87 -20.93 -0.91 -41.00
CA ASN A 87 -21.06 -0.62 -42.42
C ASN A 87 -22.53 -0.60 -42.90
N ARG A 88 -23.38 -1.52 -42.41
CA ARG A 88 -24.82 -1.49 -42.73
C ARG A 88 -25.50 -0.25 -42.15
N LEU A 89 -25.21 0.10 -40.90
CA LEU A 89 -25.71 1.30 -40.23
C LEU A 89 -25.31 2.57 -41.00
N LYS A 90 -24.06 2.67 -41.43
CA LYS A 90 -23.57 3.74 -42.30
C LYS A 90 -24.33 3.81 -43.63
N SER A 91 -24.48 2.68 -44.31
CA SER A 91 -25.09 2.64 -45.65
C SER A 91 -26.60 2.87 -45.67
N GLN A 92 -27.28 2.62 -44.54
CA GLN A 92 -28.74 2.71 -44.38
C GLN A 92 -29.13 3.82 -43.41
N ALA A 93 -28.21 4.72 -43.08
CA ALA A 93 -28.48 5.84 -42.20
C ALA A 93 -29.57 6.74 -42.81
N SER A 94 -30.61 7.02 -42.02
CA SER A 94 -31.59 8.06 -42.34
C SER A 94 -31.15 9.41 -41.79
N ASP A 95 -31.67 10.50 -42.33
CA ASP A 95 -31.50 11.86 -41.77
C ASP A 95 -32.13 12.04 -40.37
N ASN A 96 -32.78 11.00 -39.83
CA ASN A 96 -33.35 10.99 -38.48
C ASN A 96 -32.39 10.31 -37.48
N ASN A 97 -31.84 11.10 -36.57
CA ASN A 97 -30.90 10.63 -35.54
C ASN A 97 -31.53 9.66 -34.53
N ASP A 98 -32.82 9.76 -34.23
CA ASP A 98 -33.48 8.83 -33.30
C ASP A 98 -33.56 7.44 -33.92
N ILE A 99 -33.90 7.35 -35.22
CA ILE A 99 -33.90 6.08 -35.96
C ILE A 99 -32.48 5.49 -36.03
N LEU A 100 -31.48 6.32 -36.32
CA LEU A 100 -30.08 5.88 -36.33
C LEU A 100 -29.64 5.37 -34.95
N TYR A 101 -30.00 6.08 -33.88
CA TYR A 101 -29.70 5.69 -32.51
C TYR A 101 -30.39 4.37 -32.14
N ASP A 102 -31.68 4.20 -32.46
CA ASP A 102 -32.42 2.96 -32.18
C ASP A 102 -31.80 1.76 -32.91
N ASN A 103 -31.43 1.93 -34.19
CA ASN A 103 -30.72 0.91 -34.95
C ASN A 103 -29.33 0.60 -34.35
N PHE A 104 -28.63 1.63 -33.88
CA PHE A 104 -27.33 1.46 -33.20
C PHE A 104 -27.50 0.72 -31.86
N VAL A 105 -28.55 1.00 -31.10
CA VAL A 105 -28.86 0.29 -29.85
C VAL A 105 -29.24 -1.18 -30.13
N GLU A 106 -30.00 -1.46 -31.19
CA GLU A 106 -30.26 -2.83 -31.66
C GLU A 106 -28.93 -3.56 -31.98
N TYR A 107 -28.03 -2.87 -32.68
CA TYR A 107 -26.68 -3.38 -32.97
C TYR A 107 -25.89 -3.71 -31.69
N LEU A 108 -25.86 -2.80 -30.70
CA LEU A 108 -25.18 -3.04 -29.42
C LEU A 108 -25.80 -4.19 -28.64
N ASN A 109 -27.14 -4.28 -28.62
CA ASN A 109 -27.87 -5.32 -27.88
C ASN A 109 -27.76 -6.71 -28.51
N GLY A 110 -27.45 -6.79 -29.81
CA GLY A 110 -27.23 -8.06 -30.49
C GLY A 110 -25.95 -8.78 -30.07
N TYR A 111 -25.00 -8.09 -29.41
CA TYR A 111 -23.75 -8.72 -28.98
C TYR A 111 -23.95 -9.74 -27.85
N SER A 112 -23.08 -10.75 -27.80
CA SER A 112 -22.98 -11.71 -26.69
C SER A 112 -22.70 -11.01 -25.34
N GLU A 113 -23.07 -11.67 -24.23
CA GLU A 113 -23.03 -11.07 -22.89
C GLU A 113 -21.65 -10.54 -22.48
N ASN A 114 -20.56 -11.21 -22.86
CA ASN A 114 -19.19 -10.76 -22.59
C ASN A 114 -18.87 -9.39 -23.20
N VAL A 115 -19.39 -9.09 -24.40
CA VAL A 115 -19.22 -7.79 -25.07
C VAL A 115 -20.21 -6.78 -24.50
N ARG A 116 -21.45 -7.17 -24.23
CA ARG A 116 -22.42 -6.26 -23.57
C ARG A 116 -21.94 -5.80 -22.20
N ASP A 117 -21.26 -6.68 -21.47
CA ASP A 117 -20.64 -6.34 -20.18
C ASP A 117 -19.55 -5.28 -20.30
N VAL A 118 -18.68 -5.39 -21.31
CA VAL A 118 -17.70 -4.34 -21.66
C VAL A 118 -18.41 -3.02 -21.96
N LEU A 119 -19.45 -3.04 -22.79
CA LEU A 119 -20.18 -1.83 -23.19
C LEU A 119 -20.90 -1.14 -22.02
N ARG A 120 -21.44 -1.91 -21.07
CA ARG A 120 -22.05 -1.37 -19.86
C ARG A 120 -21.04 -0.70 -18.95
N ASN A 121 -19.87 -1.33 -18.74
CA ASN A 121 -18.82 -0.78 -17.89
C ASN A 121 -18.09 0.42 -18.54
N PHE A 122 -18.14 0.52 -19.87
CA PHE A 122 -17.81 1.75 -20.59
C PHE A 122 -18.93 2.80 -20.58
N GLU A 123 -20.10 2.53 -20.00
CA GLU A 123 -21.29 3.42 -20.07
C GLU A 123 -21.62 3.88 -21.52
N TYR A 124 -21.37 3.02 -22.50
CA TYR A 124 -21.30 3.47 -23.90
C TYR A 124 -22.67 3.84 -24.48
N TYR A 125 -23.76 3.26 -23.96
CA TYR A 125 -25.13 3.61 -24.35
C TYR A 125 -25.43 5.10 -24.13
N THR A 126 -25.03 5.65 -22.98
CA THR A 126 -25.20 7.07 -22.66
C THR A 126 -24.39 7.96 -23.61
N LYS A 127 -23.17 7.54 -23.94
CA LYS A 127 -22.28 8.26 -24.86
C LYS A 127 -22.82 8.23 -26.30
N ALA A 128 -23.34 7.08 -26.73
CA ALA A 128 -24.00 6.92 -28.03
C ALA A 128 -25.25 7.83 -28.14
N ARG A 129 -26.04 7.95 -27.07
CA ARG A 129 -27.19 8.87 -27.07
C ARG A 129 -26.74 10.32 -27.20
N LYS A 130 -25.73 10.71 -26.42
CA LYS A 130 -25.16 12.08 -26.51
C LYS A 130 -24.59 12.38 -27.90
N LEU A 131 -23.96 11.41 -28.56
CA LEU A 131 -23.51 11.55 -29.95
C LEU A 131 -24.69 11.74 -30.92
N ALA A 132 -25.79 11.00 -30.75
CA ALA A 132 -26.98 11.14 -31.57
C ALA A 132 -27.68 12.49 -31.38
N ASP A 133 -27.82 12.94 -30.13
CA ASP A 133 -28.43 14.24 -29.77
C ASP A 133 -27.68 15.45 -30.34
N ASN A 134 -26.43 15.26 -30.76
CA ASN A 134 -25.54 16.32 -31.27
C ASN A 134 -25.12 16.07 -32.73
N ASP A 135 -25.86 15.26 -33.50
CA ASP A 135 -25.58 14.98 -34.91
C ASP A 135 -24.18 14.39 -35.18
N ARG A 136 -23.58 13.68 -34.21
CA ARG A 136 -22.22 13.11 -34.30
C ARG A 136 -22.17 11.60 -34.43
N LEU A 137 -23.28 10.88 -34.16
CA LEU A 137 -23.28 9.42 -34.19
C LEU A 137 -22.98 8.87 -35.59
N LEU A 138 -23.58 9.42 -36.64
CA LEU A 138 -23.25 8.99 -38.01
C LEU A 138 -21.80 9.30 -38.35
N SER A 139 -21.34 10.52 -38.03
CA SER A 139 -19.97 10.95 -38.34
C SER A 139 -18.91 10.06 -37.69
N ILE A 140 -19.10 9.63 -36.43
CA ILE A 140 -18.14 8.73 -35.79
C ILE A 140 -18.14 7.34 -36.44
N ILE A 141 -19.31 6.82 -36.81
CA ILE A 141 -19.45 5.53 -37.52
C ILE A 141 -18.75 5.62 -38.88
N GLU A 142 -18.94 6.71 -39.64
CA GLU A 142 -18.31 6.92 -40.94
C GLU A 142 -16.78 6.97 -40.85
N ARG A 143 -16.26 7.68 -39.85
CA ARG A 143 -14.81 7.85 -39.65
C ARG A 143 -14.13 6.58 -39.18
N ILE A 144 -14.74 5.83 -38.25
CA ILE A 144 -14.12 4.59 -37.75
C ILE A 144 -14.23 3.44 -38.75
N THR A 145 -15.17 3.52 -39.71
CA THR A 145 -15.31 2.59 -40.84
C THR A 145 -14.60 3.09 -42.11
N ASP A 146 -13.70 4.08 -42.00
CA ASP A 146 -12.93 4.55 -43.16
C ASP A 146 -12.09 3.38 -43.73
N PRO A 147 -12.16 3.10 -45.04
CA PRO A 147 -11.40 2.01 -45.66
C PRO A 147 -9.88 2.16 -45.57
N ARG A 148 -9.36 3.32 -45.18
CA ARG A 148 -7.93 3.54 -44.87
C ARG A 148 -7.52 2.99 -43.49
N ILE A 149 -8.48 2.62 -42.64
CA ILE A 149 -8.24 2.03 -41.32
C ILE A 149 -8.53 0.52 -41.40
N ASN A 150 -7.48 -0.30 -41.48
CA ASN A 150 -7.64 -1.75 -41.41
C ASN A 150 -7.57 -2.27 -39.97
N LEU A 151 -8.72 -2.56 -39.37
CA LEU A 151 -8.83 -3.26 -38.08
C LEU A 151 -9.17 -4.75 -38.25
N THR A 152 -9.00 -5.36 -39.43
CA THR A 152 -9.23 -6.80 -39.65
C THR A 152 -7.95 -7.60 -39.43
N ASP A 153 -8.06 -8.93 -39.36
CA ASP A 153 -6.95 -9.88 -39.34
C ASP A 153 -6.42 -10.25 -40.74
N LYS A 154 -6.90 -9.58 -41.79
CA LYS A 154 -6.53 -9.84 -43.19
C LYS A 154 -5.88 -8.61 -43.81
N ASN A 155 -4.97 -8.85 -44.75
CA ASN A 155 -4.43 -7.78 -45.57
C ASN A 155 -5.54 -7.23 -46.47
N THR A 156 -5.58 -5.92 -46.63
CA THR A 156 -6.49 -5.23 -47.55
C THR A 156 -5.73 -4.17 -48.34
N ILE A 157 -6.43 -3.43 -49.19
CA ILE A 157 -5.89 -2.35 -50.00
C ILE A 157 -6.75 -1.12 -49.72
N ASP A 158 -6.11 0.03 -49.53
CA ASP A 158 -6.82 1.30 -49.34
C ASP A 158 -7.43 1.81 -50.67
N PRO A 159 -8.27 2.86 -50.66
CA PRO A 159 -8.86 3.42 -51.88
C PRO A 159 -7.85 3.95 -52.90
N ASP A 160 -6.62 4.25 -52.47
CA ASP A 160 -5.54 4.80 -53.28
C ASP A 160 -4.63 3.69 -53.88
N GLY A 161 -4.94 2.42 -53.60
CA GLY A 161 -4.23 1.24 -54.10
C GLY A 161 -3.03 0.82 -53.24
N LEU A 162 -2.85 1.41 -52.05
CA LEU A 162 -1.76 1.08 -51.13
C LEU A 162 -2.10 -0.14 -50.26
N PRO A 163 -1.13 -1.03 -50.01
CA PRO A 163 -1.36 -2.19 -49.16
C PRO A 163 -1.58 -1.77 -47.70
N LEU A 164 -2.68 -2.23 -47.12
CA LEU A 164 -2.96 -2.12 -45.69
C LEU A 164 -2.74 -3.49 -45.05
N PRO A 165 -1.68 -3.66 -44.22
CA PRO A 165 -1.41 -4.94 -43.60
C PRO A 165 -2.51 -5.34 -42.61
N ALA A 166 -2.67 -6.64 -42.40
CA ALA A 166 -3.52 -7.22 -41.37
C ALA A 166 -3.13 -6.69 -39.99
N LEU A 167 -4.13 -6.39 -39.17
CA LEU A 167 -3.94 -6.11 -37.77
C LEU A 167 -4.08 -7.40 -36.97
N THR A 168 -2.94 -8.00 -36.62
CA THR A 168 -2.89 -9.18 -35.75
C THR A 168 -3.44 -8.85 -34.36
N ASN A 169 -3.80 -9.86 -33.58
CA ASN A 169 -4.26 -9.66 -32.20
C ASN A 169 -3.22 -8.93 -31.32
N VAL A 170 -1.94 -9.26 -31.50
CA VAL A 170 -0.81 -8.57 -30.85
C VAL A 170 -0.70 -7.12 -31.33
N GLY A 171 -0.81 -6.89 -32.64
CA GLY A 171 -0.80 -5.55 -33.23
C GLY A 171 -1.97 -4.70 -32.73
N MET A 172 -3.16 -5.27 -32.59
CA MET A 172 -4.34 -4.59 -32.06
C MET A 172 -4.14 -4.18 -30.59
N GLY A 173 -3.59 -5.07 -29.75
CA GLY A 173 -3.21 -4.72 -28.38
C GLY A 173 -2.23 -3.55 -28.34
N THR A 174 -1.23 -3.54 -29.24
CA THR A 174 -0.26 -2.44 -29.35
C THR A 174 -0.92 -1.12 -29.74
N VAL A 175 -1.84 -1.14 -30.73
CA VAL A 175 -2.60 0.06 -31.15
C VAL A 175 -3.47 0.57 -30.00
N PHE A 176 -4.16 -0.33 -29.30
CA PHE A 176 -5.06 0.02 -28.20
C PHE A 176 -4.32 0.65 -27.02
N GLU A 177 -3.18 0.07 -26.62
CA GLU A 177 -2.32 0.62 -25.57
C GLU A 177 -1.73 1.98 -25.93
N GLU A 178 -1.32 2.16 -27.18
CA GLU A 178 -0.77 3.43 -27.64
C GLU A 178 -1.85 4.53 -27.68
N LEU A 179 -3.09 4.19 -28.04
CA LEU A 179 -4.23 5.12 -27.93
C LEU A 179 -4.49 5.51 -26.47
N LEU A 180 -4.55 4.54 -25.56
CA LEU A 180 -4.67 4.76 -24.12
C LEU A 180 -3.57 5.68 -23.59
N ARG A 181 -2.31 5.41 -23.97
CA ARG A 181 -1.15 6.22 -23.58
C ARG A 181 -1.31 7.68 -24.03
N ARG A 182 -1.67 7.91 -25.29
CA ARG A 182 -1.85 9.27 -25.83
C ARG A 182 -2.97 10.03 -25.15
N PHE A 183 -4.12 9.39 -24.91
CA PHE A 183 -5.24 10.03 -24.21
C PHE A 183 -4.88 10.41 -22.77
N ASN A 184 -4.13 9.55 -22.07
CA ASN A 184 -3.68 9.86 -20.71
C ASN A 184 -2.65 11.00 -20.68
N GLU A 185 -1.72 11.06 -21.65
CA GLU A 185 -0.75 12.17 -21.78
C GLU A 185 -1.43 13.53 -22.02
N GLU A 186 -2.53 13.58 -22.77
CA GLU A 186 -3.26 14.83 -23.01
C GLU A 186 -4.09 15.31 -21.81
N ASN A 187 -4.59 14.38 -20.99
CA ASN A 187 -5.51 14.71 -19.91
C ASN A 187 -4.81 15.25 -18.65
N ASN A 188 -3.47 15.25 -18.58
CA ASN A 188 -2.69 15.51 -17.36
C ASN A 188 -3.16 14.68 -16.14
N GLU A 189 -3.99 13.67 -16.35
CA GLU A 189 -4.23 12.60 -15.38
C GLU A 189 -2.91 11.84 -15.25
N GLU A 190 -2.60 11.36 -14.05
CA GLU A 190 -1.35 10.65 -13.77
C GLU A 190 -1.21 9.47 -14.75
N ALA A 191 -0.47 9.70 -15.84
CA ALA A 191 -0.45 8.86 -17.02
C ALA A 191 0.21 7.50 -16.75
N GLY A 192 -0.51 6.57 -16.11
CA GLY A 192 0.07 5.29 -15.70
C GLY A 192 -0.50 4.62 -14.44
N GLU A 193 -1.58 5.12 -13.82
CA GLU A 193 -2.10 4.51 -12.57
C GLU A 193 -2.54 3.06 -12.77
N HIS A 194 -2.82 2.70 -14.03
CA HIS A 194 -3.30 1.38 -14.45
C HIS A 194 -2.37 0.68 -15.46
N PHE A 195 -1.16 1.21 -15.70
CA PHE A 195 -0.27 0.67 -16.73
C PHE A 195 1.16 0.43 -16.23
N THR A 196 1.63 -0.80 -16.44
CA THR A 196 3.00 -1.22 -16.10
C THR A 196 3.85 -1.27 -17.37
N PRO A 197 5.09 -0.71 -17.38
CA PRO A 197 5.98 -0.77 -18.53
C PRO A 197 6.26 -2.20 -19.01
N ARG A 198 6.24 -2.44 -20.33
CA ARG A 198 6.43 -3.78 -20.92
C ARG A 198 7.74 -4.46 -20.53
N ASP A 199 8.83 -3.70 -20.43
CA ASP A 199 10.13 -4.23 -20.00
C ASP A 199 10.11 -4.70 -18.54
N ALA A 200 9.39 -3.99 -17.65
CA ALA A 200 9.15 -4.44 -16.28
C ALA A 200 8.29 -5.72 -16.24
N ILE A 201 7.17 -5.76 -16.96
CA ILE A 201 6.30 -6.96 -17.02
C ILE A 201 7.07 -8.16 -17.56
N SER A 202 7.86 -7.96 -18.62
CA SER A 202 8.71 -8.99 -19.22
C SER A 202 9.68 -9.56 -18.19
N LEU A 203 10.37 -8.71 -17.41
CA LEU A 203 11.24 -9.17 -16.33
C LEU A 203 10.47 -10.05 -15.32
N LEU A 204 9.28 -9.61 -14.86
CA LEU A 204 8.48 -10.40 -13.89
C LEU A 204 8.09 -11.76 -14.43
N ALA A 205 7.63 -11.84 -15.69
CA ALA A 205 7.29 -13.10 -16.33
C ALA A 205 8.49 -14.05 -16.35
N HIS A 206 9.68 -13.57 -16.71
CA HIS A 206 10.90 -14.37 -16.68
C HIS A 206 11.22 -14.83 -15.24
N LEU A 207 11.19 -13.95 -14.24
CA LEU A 207 11.46 -14.30 -12.84
C LEU A 207 10.51 -15.39 -12.30
N VAL A 208 9.24 -15.34 -12.71
CA VAL A 208 8.23 -16.33 -12.30
C VAL A 208 8.43 -17.68 -12.98
N PHE A 209 8.61 -17.69 -14.31
CA PHE A 209 8.54 -18.93 -15.09
C PHE A 209 9.89 -19.60 -15.37
N GLU A 210 10.99 -18.84 -15.53
CA GLU A 210 12.31 -19.42 -15.82
C GLU A 210 12.75 -20.50 -14.81
N PRO A 211 12.54 -20.33 -13.48
CA PRO A 211 12.91 -21.34 -12.51
C PRO A 211 12.17 -22.68 -12.65
N VAL A 212 11.03 -22.71 -13.36
CA VAL A 212 10.14 -23.88 -13.48
C VAL A 212 9.81 -24.27 -14.92
N LYS A 213 10.41 -23.61 -15.93
CA LYS A 213 10.05 -23.77 -17.34
C LYS A 213 10.14 -25.21 -17.86
N GLU A 214 11.11 -25.97 -17.35
CA GLU A 214 11.34 -27.38 -17.73
C GLU A 214 10.31 -28.35 -17.13
N ASN A 215 9.47 -27.89 -16.20
CA ASN A 215 8.51 -28.73 -15.48
C ASN A 215 7.17 -27.99 -15.24
N LEU A 216 6.69 -27.22 -16.21
CA LEU A 216 5.40 -26.54 -16.10
C LEU A 216 4.22 -27.53 -15.96
N PRO A 217 3.18 -27.21 -15.18
CA PRO A 217 1.98 -28.04 -15.08
C PRO A 217 1.21 -28.06 -16.41
N LYS A 218 0.37 -29.09 -16.59
CA LYS A 218 -0.44 -29.26 -17.81
C LYS A 218 -1.44 -28.11 -18.04
N ILE A 219 -1.95 -27.52 -16.95
CA ILE A 219 -2.82 -26.36 -16.94
C ILE A 219 -2.14 -25.29 -16.10
N ILE A 220 -1.96 -24.11 -16.68
CA ILE A 220 -1.31 -22.95 -16.07
C ILE A 220 -2.40 -21.96 -15.70
N THR A 221 -2.49 -21.62 -14.42
CA THR A 221 -3.44 -20.62 -13.92
C THR A 221 -2.68 -19.38 -13.49
N LEU A 222 -2.95 -18.26 -14.17
CA LEU A 222 -2.36 -16.94 -13.92
C LEU A 222 -3.38 -16.06 -13.20
N TYR A 223 -2.93 -15.33 -12.18
CA TYR A 223 -3.78 -14.42 -11.43
C TYR A 223 -3.12 -13.07 -11.15
N ASP A 224 -3.93 -12.01 -11.22
CA ASP A 224 -3.56 -10.66 -10.83
C ASP A 224 -4.71 -10.00 -10.03
N PRO A 225 -4.55 -9.79 -8.71
CA PRO A 225 -5.58 -9.21 -7.84
C PRO A 225 -5.88 -7.73 -8.10
N ALA A 226 -5.09 -7.05 -8.94
CA ALA A 226 -5.27 -5.65 -9.29
C ALA A 226 -4.89 -5.48 -10.78
N CYS A 227 -5.62 -6.16 -11.66
CA CYS A 227 -5.13 -6.47 -13.00
C CYS A 227 -4.98 -5.27 -13.94
N GLY A 228 -5.53 -4.10 -13.58
CA GLY A 228 -5.45 -2.91 -14.41
C GLY A 228 -5.99 -3.20 -15.81
N SER A 229 -5.26 -2.75 -16.82
CA SER A 229 -5.60 -3.02 -18.23
C SER A 229 -5.33 -4.46 -18.68
N GLY A 230 -4.90 -5.38 -17.81
CA GLY A 230 -4.59 -6.77 -18.14
C GLY A 230 -3.19 -7.00 -18.74
N GLY A 231 -2.33 -5.98 -18.74
CA GLY A 231 -0.99 -6.05 -19.33
C GLY A 231 -0.12 -7.16 -18.72
N MET A 232 -0.16 -7.34 -17.40
CA MET A 232 0.61 -8.40 -16.73
C MET A 232 0.16 -9.80 -17.12
N LEU A 233 -1.16 -10.03 -17.14
CA LEU A 233 -1.75 -11.31 -17.51
C LEU A 233 -1.43 -11.68 -18.97
N THR A 234 -1.56 -10.71 -19.87
CA THR A 234 -1.40 -10.98 -21.31
C THR A 234 0.05 -11.17 -21.73
N GLU A 235 1.00 -10.37 -21.23
CA GLU A 235 2.43 -10.61 -21.54
C GLU A 235 2.93 -11.91 -20.94
N SER A 236 2.47 -12.26 -19.74
CA SER A 236 2.81 -13.54 -19.12
C SER A 236 2.27 -14.71 -19.93
N ARG A 237 1.08 -14.57 -20.53
CA ARG A 237 0.54 -15.53 -21.49
C ARG A 237 1.40 -15.62 -22.75
N GLU A 238 1.76 -14.49 -23.36
CA GLU A 238 2.61 -14.50 -24.57
C GLU A 238 3.95 -15.19 -24.31
N TYR A 239 4.59 -14.88 -23.18
CA TYR A 239 5.81 -15.56 -22.75
C TYR A 239 5.64 -17.09 -22.68
N LEU A 240 4.53 -17.58 -22.14
CA LEU A 240 4.23 -19.02 -22.08
C LEU A 240 3.96 -19.62 -23.46
N LEU A 241 3.30 -18.89 -24.35
CA LEU A 241 3.09 -19.32 -25.73
C LEU A 241 4.43 -19.46 -26.48
N ASP A 242 5.36 -18.54 -26.26
CA ASP A 242 6.72 -18.58 -26.83
C ASP A 242 7.53 -19.78 -26.30
N LEU A 243 7.26 -20.22 -25.07
CA LEU A 243 7.78 -21.48 -24.51
C LEU A 243 7.10 -22.74 -25.10
N GLY A 244 6.11 -22.60 -25.97
CA GLY A 244 5.38 -23.71 -26.59
C GLY A 244 4.20 -24.24 -25.77
N VAL A 245 3.76 -23.51 -24.73
CA VAL A 245 2.53 -23.87 -24.01
C VAL A 245 1.33 -23.65 -24.92
N ARG A 246 0.40 -24.61 -24.95
CA ARG A 246 -0.82 -24.49 -25.75
C ARG A 246 -1.72 -23.39 -25.16
N SER A 247 -2.24 -22.50 -26.00
CA SER A 247 -3.15 -21.42 -25.56
C SER A 247 -4.32 -21.92 -24.70
N ALA A 248 -4.92 -23.07 -25.03
CA ALA A 248 -6.04 -23.65 -24.28
C ALA A 248 -5.64 -24.17 -22.87
N ALA A 249 -4.35 -24.27 -22.57
CA ALA A 249 -3.85 -24.69 -21.26
C ALA A 249 -3.59 -23.50 -20.32
N ILE A 250 -3.70 -22.26 -20.79
CA ILE A 250 -3.43 -21.04 -20.01
C ILE A 250 -4.76 -20.41 -19.62
N GLN A 251 -4.98 -20.28 -18.32
CA GLN A 251 -6.17 -19.66 -17.75
C GLN A 251 -5.77 -18.35 -17.09
N LEU A 252 -6.43 -17.26 -17.47
CA LEU A 252 -6.20 -15.94 -16.90
C LEU A 252 -7.29 -15.61 -15.91
N SER A 253 -6.93 -15.00 -14.79
CA SER A 253 -7.88 -14.51 -13.80
C SER A 253 -7.40 -13.19 -13.22
N GLY A 254 -8.31 -12.32 -12.85
CA GLY A 254 -7.95 -11.06 -12.21
C GLY A 254 -9.13 -10.25 -11.74
N THR A 255 -8.85 -9.26 -10.90
CA THR A 255 -9.85 -8.33 -10.38
C THR A 255 -9.42 -6.89 -10.65
N GLU A 256 -10.37 -6.06 -11.07
CA GLU A 256 -10.17 -4.62 -11.25
C GLU A 256 -11.34 -3.84 -10.65
N ILE A 257 -11.03 -2.76 -9.93
CA ILE A 257 -12.02 -1.95 -9.20
C ILE A 257 -12.62 -0.85 -10.08
N ASN A 258 -11.83 -0.29 -11.00
CA ASN A 258 -12.25 0.75 -11.91
C ASN A 258 -13.03 0.13 -13.10
N PRO A 259 -14.31 0.48 -13.30
CA PRO A 259 -15.14 -0.16 -14.33
C PRO A 259 -14.63 0.07 -15.75
N GLU A 260 -14.09 1.25 -16.06
CA GLU A 260 -13.53 1.55 -17.37
C GLU A 260 -12.27 0.72 -17.65
N THR A 261 -11.38 0.61 -16.66
CA THR A 261 -10.14 -0.18 -16.73
C THR A 261 -10.44 -1.67 -16.83
N TYR A 262 -11.45 -2.15 -16.10
CA TYR A 262 -12.00 -3.49 -16.24
C TYR A 262 -12.50 -3.75 -17.67
N ALA A 263 -13.26 -2.82 -18.24
CA ALA A 263 -13.76 -2.93 -19.61
C ALA A 263 -12.62 -2.94 -20.63
N ILE A 264 -11.57 -2.15 -20.41
CA ILE A 264 -10.31 -2.16 -21.18
C ILE A 264 -9.65 -3.55 -21.15
N CYS A 265 -9.42 -4.10 -19.96
CA CYS A 265 -8.81 -5.42 -19.77
C CYS A 265 -9.61 -6.51 -20.48
N LYS A 266 -10.92 -6.52 -20.23
CA LYS A 266 -11.83 -7.51 -20.81
C LYS A 266 -11.91 -7.39 -22.34
N SER A 267 -11.89 -6.18 -22.87
CA SER A 267 -11.83 -5.94 -24.32
C SER A 267 -10.55 -6.49 -24.94
N ASP A 268 -9.40 -6.25 -24.31
CA ASP A 268 -8.10 -6.75 -24.80
C ASP A 268 -8.07 -8.27 -24.87
N LEU A 269 -8.61 -8.97 -23.85
CA LEU A 269 -8.72 -10.43 -23.87
C LEU A 269 -9.63 -10.94 -25.00
N ILE A 270 -10.81 -10.34 -25.17
CA ILE A 270 -11.76 -10.71 -26.23
C ILE A 270 -11.10 -10.53 -27.60
N ILE A 271 -10.45 -9.38 -27.83
CA ILE A 271 -9.73 -9.06 -29.07
C ILE A 271 -8.61 -10.07 -29.34
N LYS A 272 -7.91 -10.52 -28.30
CA LYS A 272 -6.86 -11.55 -28.41
C LYS A 272 -7.38 -12.97 -28.55
N GLY A 273 -8.70 -13.18 -28.53
CA GLY A 273 -9.32 -14.50 -28.59
C GLY A 273 -9.11 -15.31 -27.31
N VAL A 274 -8.89 -14.64 -26.18
CA VAL A 274 -8.73 -15.25 -24.86
C VAL A 274 -10.08 -15.23 -24.14
N ASP A 275 -10.38 -16.29 -23.38
CA ASP A 275 -11.60 -16.34 -22.57
C ASP A 275 -11.56 -15.26 -21.47
N PRO A 276 -12.47 -14.27 -21.48
CA PRO A 276 -12.51 -13.21 -20.50
C PRO A 276 -13.23 -13.59 -19.19
N SER A 277 -13.76 -14.82 -19.07
CA SER A 277 -14.61 -15.24 -17.94
C SER A 277 -13.93 -15.15 -16.57
N GLY A 278 -12.60 -15.18 -16.54
CA GLY A 278 -11.80 -15.05 -15.32
C GLY A 278 -11.55 -13.62 -14.86
N ILE A 279 -12.03 -12.58 -15.56
CA ILE A 279 -11.84 -11.18 -15.13
C ILE A 279 -13.09 -10.71 -14.41
N HIS A 280 -12.92 -10.21 -13.18
CA HIS A 280 -13.99 -9.73 -12.32
C HIS A 280 -13.87 -8.23 -12.05
N TRP A 281 -15.02 -7.54 -12.08
CA TRP A 281 -15.13 -6.16 -11.62
C TRP A 281 -15.48 -6.16 -10.12
N GLY A 282 -14.65 -5.54 -9.28
CA GLY A 282 -14.85 -5.53 -7.83
C GLY A 282 -13.64 -5.02 -7.04
N ASN A 283 -13.75 -4.97 -5.71
CA ASN A 283 -12.65 -4.58 -4.84
C ASN A 283 -12.06 -5.81 -4.15
N THR A 284 -10.85 -6.22 -4.55
CA THR A 284 -10.16 -7.40 -4.00
C THR A 284 -9.99 -7.41 -2.48
N ILE A 285 -9.86 -6.23 -1.86
CA ILE A 285 -9.72 -6.11 -0.41
C ILE A 285 -11.04 -6.46 0.30
N THR A 286 -12.19 -6.10 -0.28
CA THR A 286 -13.50 -6.27 0.36
C THR A 286 -14.28 -7.48 -0.15
N ASP A 287 -13.98 -7.89 -1.39
CA ASP A 287 -14.72 -8.91 -2.12
C ASP A 287 -13.76 -10.06 -2.47
N ASN A 288 -14.07 -11.27 -2.01
CA ASN A 288 -13.28 -12.47 -2.30
C ASN A 288 -13.87 -13.22 -3.50
N SER A 289 -13.80 -12.62 -4.69
CA SER A 289 -14.40 -13.15 -5.94
C SER A 289 -13.86 -14.52 -6.34
N PHE A 290 -12.68 -14.90 -5.83
CA PHE A 290 -12.00 -16.17 -6.09
C PHE A 290 -11.81 -17.00 -4.82
N SER A 291 -12.77 -16.94 -3.89
CA SER A 291 -12.71 -17.65 -2.60
C SER A 291 -12.53 -19.17 -2.74
N ASP A 292 -12.98 -19.77 -3.83
CA ASP A 292 -12.92 -21.19 -4.14
C ASP A 292 -11.77 -21.59 -5.09
N LYS A 293 -10.92 -20.64 -5.49
CA LYS A 293 -9.83 -20.86 -6.45
C LYS A 293 -8.45 -20.67 -5.84
N SER A 294 -7.47 -21.32 -6.45
CA SER A 294 -6.05 -21.12 -6.18
C SER A 294 -5.27 -21.08 -7.50
N PHE A 295 -4.17 -20.34 -7.49
CA PHE A 295 -3.40 -20.00 -8.69
C PHE A 295 -1.97 -20.51 -8.61
N GLY A 296 -1.47 -20.98 -9.75
CA GLY A 296 -0.10 -21.47 -9.84
C GLY A 296 0.90 -20.32 -9.94
N TYR A 297 0.52 -19.23 -10.60
CA TYR A 297 1.42 -18.13 -10.89
C TYR A 297 0.67 -16.81 -10.75
N MET A 298 1.29 -15.84 -10.09
CA MET A 298 0.70 -14.55 -9.81
C MET A 298 1.71 -13.45 -10.10
N ILE A 299 1.28 -12.44 -10.86
CA ILE A 299 2.12 -11.31 -11.25
C ILE A 299 1.24 -10.08 -11.13
N THR A 300 1.64 -9.13 -10.28
CA THR A 300 0.80 -7.98 -9.96
C THR A 300 1.60 -6.72 -9.71
N ASN A 301 0.94 -5.58 -9.90
CA ASN A 301 1.39 -4.26 -9.52
C ASN A 301 0.24 -3.52 -8.82
N PRO A 302 0.01 -3.77 -7.52
CA PRO A 302 -1.09 -3.16 -6.78
C PRO A 302 -0.90 -1.65 -6.61
N PRO A 303 -1.98 -0.91 -6.33
CA PRO A 303 -1.88 0.51 -6.01
C PRO A 303 -1.10 0.75 -4.70
N TYR A 304 -0.16 1.69 -4.71
CA TYR A 304 0.63 2.05 -3.52
C TYR A 304 0.07 3.27 -2.80
N GLY A 305 0.10 3.29 -1.46
CA GLY A 305 -0.23 4.48 -0.68
C GLY A 305 -1.66 4.98 -0.83
N LYS A 306 -2.56 4.17 -1.42
CA LYS A 306 -3.99 4.48 -1.47
C LYS A 306 -4.63 4.17 -0.12
N SER A 307 -5.43 5.12 0.36
CA SER A 307 -6.18 4.94 1.59
C SER A 307 -7.30 3.93 1.37
N TRP A 308 -7.39 2.93 2.26
CA TRP A 308 -8.44 1.91 2.27
C TRP A 308 -9.37 2.06 3.50
N LYS A 309 -9.44 3.27 4.08
CA LYS A 309 -10.23 3.57 5.28
C LYS A 309 -11.73 3.23 5.14
N GLU A 310 -12.31 3.47 3.98
CA GLU A 310 -13.72 3.14 3.72
C GLU A 310 -13.92 1.64 3.50
N ASP A 311 -12.96 0.98 2.84
CA ASP A 311 -12.96 -0.47 2.61
C ASP A 311 -12.81 -1.24 3.93
N LYS A 312 -11.98 -0.73 4.85
CA LYS A 312 -11.83 -1.29 6.20
C LYS A 312 -13.18 -1.46 6.91
N LYS A 313 -14.14 -0.55 6.71
CA LYS A 313 -15.46 -0.66 7.36
C LYS A 313 -16.26 -1.88 6.87
N LYS A 314 -15.98 -2.38 5.66
CA LYS A 314 -16.72 -3.51 5.06
C LYS A 314 -16.21 -4.87 5.54
N ILE A 315 -14.94 -4.95 5.97
CA ILE A 315 -14.33 -6.20 6.46
C ILE A 315 -14.25 -6.26 7.99
N TYR A 316 -14.94 -5.35 8.70
CA TYR A 316 -15.01 -5.35 10.17
C TYR A 316 -16.45 -5.29 10.67
N HIS A 317 -16.71 -5.96 11.78
CA HIS A 317 -17.94 -5.82 12.56
C HIS A 317 -17.59 -5.68 14.04
N GLU A 318 -18.09 -4.64 14.73
CA GLU A 318 -17.83 -4.42 16.17
C GLU A 318 -16.34 -4.46 16.57
N LYS A 319 -15.46 -3.96 15.68
CA LYS A 319 -13.97 -4.00 15.78
C LYS A 319 -13.32 -5.37 15.60
N MET A 320 -14.09 -6.41 15.32
CA MET A 320 -13.57 -7.71 14.90
C MET A 320 -13.37 -7.71 13.39
N LEU A 321 -12.21 -8.21 12.96
CA LEU A 321 -11.94 -8.51 11.56
C LEU A 321 -12.82 -9.69 11.12
N LEU A 322 -13.42 -9.60 9.94
CA LEU A 322 -14.30 -10.63 9.37
C LEU A 322 -13.62 -11.50 8.32
N ASP A 323 -12.55 -10.98 7.71
CA ASP A 323 -11.88 -11.62 6.58
C ASP A 323 -10.60 -12.32 7.05
N HIS A 324 -10.65 -13.65 7.06
CA HIS A 324 -9.56 -14.51 7.51
C HIS A 324 -8.30 -14.40 6.65
N ARG A 325 -8.37 -13.86 5.43
CA ARG A 325 -7.18 -13.61 4.60
C ARG A 325 -6.18 -12.67 5.29
N PHE A 326 -6.66 -11.85 6.22
CA PHE A 326 -5.85 -10.85 6.92
C PHE A 326 -5.62 -11.17 8.41
N GLU A 327 -6.02 -12.37 8.85
CA GLU A 327 -5.72 -12.92 10.17
C GLU A 327 -4.53 -13.86 10.07
N LEU A 328 -3.44 -13.55 10.79
CA LEU A 328 -2.20 -14.32 10.73
C LEU A 328 -1.93 -14.97 12.08
N THR A 329 -1.54 -16.25 12.06
CA THR A 329 -1.07 -16.95 13.26
C THR A 329 0.44 -16.80 13.38
N LEU A 330 0.90 -16.19 14.47
CA LEU A 330 2.29 -15.87 14.74
C LEU A 330 2.66 -16.22 16.19
N THR A 331 3.91 -16.62 16.40
CA THR A 331 4.40 -16.96 17.75
C THR A 331 4.81 -15.70 18.53
N ASN A 332 4.42 -15.51 19.78
CA ASN A 332 4.91 -14.39 20.58
C ASN A 332 6.34 -14.66 21.13
N TYR A 333 6.87 -13.73 21.93
CA TYR A 333 8.22 -13.86 22.50
C TYR A 333 8.42 -15.14 23.33
N VAL A 334 7.38 -15.60 24.05
CA VAL A 334 7.45 -16.77 24.94
C VAL A 334 7.16 -18.09 24.23
N GLY A 335 6.96 -18.07 22.91
CA GLY A 335 6.75 -19.29 22.12
C GLY A 335 5.27 -19.69 21.95
N GLU A 336 4.31 -18.88 22.36
CA GLU A 336 2.88 -19.17 22.22
C GLU A 336 2.32 -18.65 20.89
N GLU A 337 1.45 -19.40 20.23
CA GLU A 337 0.78 -18.96 19.00
C GLU A 337 -0.39 -18.02 19.29
N GLU A 338 -0.45 -16.92 18.54
CA GLU A 338 -1.51 -15.92 18.61
C GLU A 338 -2.09 -15.65 17.22
N VAL A 339 -3.41 -15.54 17.13
CA VAL A 339 -4.10 -15.07 15.93
C VAL A 339 -4.21 -13.55 16.00
N LEU A 340 -3.62 -12.87 15.01
CA LEU A 340 -3.48 -11.42 15.01
C LEU A 340 -4.19 -10.80 13.81
N ASP A 341 -5.00 -9.78 14.07
CA ASP A 341 -5.41 -8.81 13.05
C ASP A 341 -4.15 -8.15 12.48
N SER A 342 -3.80 -8.54 11.26
CA SER A 342 -2.57 -8.11 10.60
C SER A 342 -2.84 -7.08 9.52
N THR A 343 -4.00 -6.42 9.55
CA THR A 343 -4.29 -5.36 8.59
C THR A 343 -3.34 -4.16 8.77
N PRO A 344 -2.79 -3.59 7.69
CA PRO A 344 -1.87 -2.46 7.78
C PRO A 344 -2.61 -1.17 8.17
N ARG A 345 -1.89 -0.07 8.34
CA ARG A 345 -2.53 1.25 8.51
C ARG A 345 -3.45 1.59 7.34
N THR A 346 -4.53 2.32 7.60
CA THR A 346 -5.53 2.65 6.57
C THR A 346 -5.01 3.55 5.45
N SER A 347 -3.84 4.18 5.61
CA SER A 347 -3.23 5.02 4.57
C SER A 347 -2.41 4.23 3.54
N ASP A 348 -2.15 2.94 3.75
CA ASP A 348 -1.38 2.11 2.82
C ASP A 348 -1.87 0.66 2.89
N GLY A 349 -2.68 0.26 1.90
CA GLY A 349 -3.28 -1.08 1.81
C GLY A 349 -2.45 -2.10 1.02
N GLN A 350 -1.26 -1.75 0.50
CA GLN A 350 -0.58 -2.59 -0.51
C GLN A 350 -0.27 -4.02 -0.04
N LEU A 351 0.06 -4.22 1.24
CA LEU A 351 0.36 -5.54 1.79
C LEU A 351 -0.87 -6.45 1.88
N LEU A 352 -2.09 -5.91 1.79
CA LEU A 352 -3.31 -6.72 1.71
C LEU A 352 -3.40 -7.47 0.39
N PHE A 353 -2.92 -6.89 -0.71
CA PHE A 353 -2.83 -7.59 -2.00
C PHE A 353 -1.83 -8.74 -1.93
N LEU A 354 -0.69 -8.54 -1.27
CA LEU A 354 0.30 -9.60 -1.07
C LEU A 354 -0.27 -10.77 -0.22
N LEU A 355 -1.09 -10.47 0.78
CA LEU A 355 -1.80 -11.50 1.56
C LEU A 355 -2.87 -12.22 0.73
N GLU A 356 -3.60 -11.52 -0.15
CA GLU A 356 -4.50 -12.16 -1.11
C GLU A 356 -3.73 -13.16 -2.00
N GLU A 357 -2.59 -12.76 -2.58
CA GLU A 357 -1.80 -13.66 -3.42
C GLU A 357 -1.29 -14.88 -2.65
N VAL A 358 -0.92 -14.71 -1.38
CA VAL A 358 -0.50 -15.81 -0.50
C VAL A 358 -1.66 -16.75 -0.18
N ASP A 359 -2.85 -16.23 0.12
CA ASP A 359 -4.09 -17.01 0.31
C ASP A 359 -4.40 -17.86 -0.93
N LYS A 360 -4.17 -17.31 -2.12
CA LYS A 360 -4.44 -18.01 -3.40
C LYS A 360 -3.35 -18.97 -3.85
N MET A 361 -2.27 -19.18 -3.09
CA MET A 361 -1.27 -20.19 -3.46
C MET A 361 -1.88 -21.59 -3.53
N LYS A 362 -1.55 -22.34 -4.58
CA LYS A 362 -1.91 -23.75 -4.70
C LYS A 362 -1.13 -24.59 -3.69
N PRO A 363 -1.79 -25.49 -2.96
CA PRO A 363 -1.10 -26.50 -2.14
C PRO A 363 -0.16 -27.37 -3.00
N LEU A 364 0.97 -27.75 -2.41
CA LEU A 364 2.00 -28.57 -3.09
C LEU A 364 1.51 -29.94 -3.53
N GLU A 365 0.45 -30.46 -2.90
CA GLU A 365 -0.22 -31.69 -3.32
C GLU A 365 -0.82 -31.59 -4.72
N PHE A 366 -1.38 -30.43 -5.06
CA PHE A 366 -2.00 -30.18 -6.37
C PHE A 366 -1.01 -29.62 -7.40
N GLN A 367 0.01 -28.87 -6.94
CA GLN A 367 1.07 -28.33 -7.79
C GLN A 367 2.44 -28.54 -7.13
N PRO A 368 3.13 -29.68 -7.37
CA PRO A 368 4.42 -30.00 -6.76
C PRO A 368 5.55 -29.02 -7.09
N GLN A 369 5.42 -28.26 -8.18
CA GLN A 369 6.29 -27.16 -8.56
C GLN A 369 6.19 -25.95 -7.62
N GLY A 370 5.12 -25.89 -6.83
CA GLY A 370 4.75 -24.74 -6.02
C GLY A 370 4.11 -23.61 -6.81
N SER A 371 3.46 -22.72 -6.08
CA SER A 371 3.04 -21.41 -6.59
C SER A 371 4.20 -20.43 -6.57
N ARG A 372 4.18 -19.47 -7.50
CA ARG A 372 5.18 -18.40 -7.59
C ARG A 372 4.49 -17.05 -7.78
N ILE A 373 4.90 -16.06 -7.01
CA ILE A 373 4.36 -14.70 -7.03
C ILE A 373 5.49 -13.73 -7.37
N ALA A 374 5.20 -12.75 -8.23
CA ALA A 374 6.00 -11.54 -8.41
C ALA A 374 5.12 -10.31 -8.24
N SER A 375 5.26 -9.64 -7.09
CA SER A 375 4.40 -8.52 -6.68
C SER A 375 5.21 -7.25 -6.53
N ILE A 376 4.87 -6.20 -7.27
CA ILE A 376 5.60 -4.91 -7.19
C ILE A 376 5.06 -4.07 -6.04
N HIS A 377 5.94 -3.50 -5.22
CA HIS A 377 5.61 -2.62 -4.12
C HIS A 377 6.56 -1.41 -4.05
N ASN A 378 6.18 -0.37 -3.31
CA ASN A 378 7.11 0.69 -2.95
C ASN A 378 7.91 0.32 -1.67
N GLY A 379 8.84 1.20 -1.27
CA GLY A 379 9.68 0.97 -0.09
C GLY A 379 8.92 0.83 1.25
N SER A 380 7.73 1.40 1.42
CA SER A 380 7.03 1.33 2.73
C SER A 380 6.64 -0.10 3.11
N SER A 381 6.45 -0.97 2.12
CA SER A 381 6.20 -2.42 2.33
C SER A 381 7.32 -3.11 3.12
N LEU A 382 8.56 -2.64 2.99
CA LEU A 382 9.76 -3.30 3.53
C LEU A 382 10.05 -2.98 4.99
N PHE A 383 9.73 -1.77 5.45
CA PHE A 383 10.21 -1.27 6.75
C PHE A 383 9.20 -0.49 7.58
N THR A 384 8.03 -0.11 7.03
CA THR A 384 7.08 0.67 7.82
C THR A 384 6.31 -0.21 8.79
N GLY A 385 5.96 0.33 9.96
CA GLY A 385 5.19 -0.34 10.99
C GLY A 385 6.09 -0.91 12.09
N ASP A 386 5.78 -0.54 13.33
CA ASP A 386 6.51 -1.00 14.51
C ASP A 386 6.24 -2.48 14.81
N ALA A 387 7.04 -3.07 15.69
CA ALA A 387 6.84 -4.45 16.11
C ALA A 387 5.42 -4.67 16.66
N GLY A 388 4.74 -5.70 16.14
CA GLY A 388 3.35 -6.01 16.43
C GLY A 388 2.31 -5.17 15.67
N SER A 389 2.71 -4.26 14.77
CA SER A 389 1.78 -3.66 13.80
C SER A 389 1.47 -4.66 12.68
N GLY A 390 0.36 -4.44 11.95
CA GLY A 390 -0.04 -5.30 10.84
C GLY A 390 1.05 -5.43 9.77
N GLU A 391 1.69 -4.33 9.36
CA GLU A 391 2.78 -4.37 8.37
C GLU A 391 3.96 -5.23 8.82
N SER A 392 4.36 -5.10 10.09
CA SER A 392 5.46 -5.87 10.68
C SER A 392 5.09 -7.35 10.81
N ASN A 393 3.85 -7.64 11.22
CA ASN A 393 3.31 -8.99 11.33
C ASN A 393 3.21 -9.68 9.96
N ILE A 394 2.79 -8.97 8.91
CA ILE A 394 2.77 -9.52 7.54
C ILE A 394 4.17 -9.92 7.11
N ARG A 395 5.15 -9.02 7.20
CA ARG A 395 6.54 -9.35 6.82
C ARG A 395 7.06 -10.54 7.63
N ARG A 396 6.80 -10.52 8.94
CA ARG A 396 7.18 -11.60 9.85
C ARG A 396 6.56 -12.93 9.43
N TYR A 397 5.28 -12.97 9.09
CA TYR A 397 4.60 -14.16 8.62
C TYR A 397 5.22 -14.70 7.32
N LEU A 398 5.46 -13.83 6.35
CA LEU A 398 6.06 -14.24 5.06
C LEU A 398 7.47 -14.81 5.21
N ILE A 399 8.26 -14.23 6.12
CA ILE A 399 9.62 -14.68 6.44
C ILE A 399 9.59 -15.98 7.25
N GLU A 400 8.79 -16.06 8.33
CA GLU A 400 8.71 -17.26 9.19
C GLU A 400 8.11 -18.48 8.50
N LYS A 401 7.26 -18.27 7.49
CA LYS A 401 6.74 -19.33 6.63
C LYS A 401 7.67 -19.69 5.46
N ASP A 402 8.87 -19.11 5.41
CA ASP A 402 9.87 -19.33 4.36
C ASP A 402 9.31 -19.09 2.95
N LEU A 403 8.42 -18.09 2.80
CA LEU A 403 7.74 -17.79 1.52
C LEU A 403 8.52 -16.81 0.66
N VAL A 404 9.22 -15.84 1.25
CA VAL A 404 9.97 -14.80 0.52
C VAL A 404 11.25 -15.40 -0.06
N GLU A 405 11.33 -15.55 -1.38
CA GLU A 405 12.51 -16.11 -2.06
C GLU A 405 13.55 -15.06 -2.43
N ALA A 406 13.07 -13.88 -2.86
CA ALA A 406 13.92 -12.73 -3.15
C ALA A 406 13.14 -11.41 -3.06
N ILE A 407 13.86 -10.31 -2.88
CA ILE A 407 13.34 -8.95 -3.10
C ILE A 407 14.28 -8.23 -4.05
N ILE A 408 13.74 -7.63 -5.10
CA ILE A 408 14.52 -7.01 -6.18
C ILE A 408 14.17 -5.53 -6.27
N GLN A 409 15.11 -4.64 -5.94
CA GLN A 409 14.96 -3.20 -6.16
C GLN A 409 15.13 -2.88 -7.65
N LEU A 410 14.12 -2.26 -8.26
CA LEU A 410 14.17 -1.80 -9.65
C LEU A 410 14.79 -0.39 -9.75
N PRO A 411 15.27 0.02 -10.94
CA PRO A 411 15.68 1.40 -11.18
C PRO A 411 14.59 2.41 -10.85
N ASN A 412 15.01 3.55 -10.31
CA ASN A 412 14.13 4.71 -10.18
C ASN A 412 13.64 5.14 -11.57
N ASN A 413 12.44 5.72 -11.63
CA ASN A 413 11.85 6.26 -12.86
C ASN A 413 11.69 5.20 -13.97
N ILE A 414 11.53 3.92 -13.62
CA ILE A 414 11.13 2.88 -14.58
C ILE A 414 9.63 2.94 -14.87
N PHE A 415 8.81 3.40 -13.91
CA PHE A 415 7.35 3.54 -14.05
C PHE A 415 6.94 4.93 -14.55
N TYR A 416 5.78 5.00 -15.22
CA TYR A 416 5.27 6.23 -15.81
C TYR A 416 4.85 7.29 -14.78
N ASN A 417 4.37 6.86 -13.61
CA ASN A 417 3.76 7.75 -12.62
C ASN A 417 4.60 8.05 -11.39
N THR A 418 5.76 7.41 -11.27
CA THR A 418 6.55 7.56 -10.05
C THR A 418 8.04 7.47 -10.30
N GLY A 419 8.77 8.38 -9.67
CA GLY A 419 10.24 8.34 -9.58
C GLY A 419 10.75 7.63 -8.33
N ILE A 420 9.85 7.04 -7.52
CA ILE A 420 10.26 6.33 -6.30
C ILE A 420 10.95 5.01 -6.64
N SER A 421 11.75 4.52 -5.69
CA SER A 421 12.25 3.15 -5.74
C SER A 421 11.12 2.16 -5.52
N THR A 422 11.08 1.16 -6.38
CA THR A 422 10.10 0.07 -6.37
C THR A 422 10.81 -1.26 -6.20
N TYR A 423 10.10 -2.23 -5.64
CA TYR A 423 10.66 -3.51 -5.21
C TYR A 423 9.74 -4.63 -5.68
N VAL A 424 10.30 -5.64 -6.33
CA VAL A 424 9.60 -6.88 -6.67
C VAL A 424 9.76 -7.84 -5.51
N TRP A 425 8.66 -8.21 -4.88
CA TRP A 425 8.58 -9.30 -3.93
C TRP A 425 8.40 -10.61 -4.70
N MET A 426 9.41 -11.48 -4.64
CA MET A 426 9.35 -12.83 -5.20
C MET A 426 9.00 -13.81 -4.08
N LEU A 427 7.82 -14.44 -4.16
CA LEU A 427 7.40 -15.45 -3.18
C LEU A 427 7.20 -16.81 -3.84
N THR A 428 7.43 -17.87 -3.08
CA THR A 428 7.05 -19.24 -3.47
C THR A 428 6.81 -20.11 -2.24
N ASN A 429 5.85 -21.03 -2.32
CA ASN A 429 5.68 -22.09 -1.32
C ASN A 429 6.55 -23.33 -1.62
N LYS A 430 7.42 -23.28 -2.64
CA LYS A 430 8.36 -24.35 -2.99
C LYS A 430 9.74 -23.80 -3.32
N LYS A 431 10.48 -23.38 -2.28
CA LYS A 431 11.90 -23.02 -2.44
C LYS A 431 12.74 -24.23 -2.85
N LYS A 432 13.74 -23.96 -3.70
CA LYS A 432 14.84 -24.93 -3.97
C LYS A 432 15.61 -25.19 -2.67
N ASP A 433 16.20 -26.38 -2.55
CA ASP A 433 16.83 -26.81 -1.29
C ASP A 433 17.94 -25.85 -0.81
N ASN A 434 18.69 -25.24 -1.72
CA ASN A 434 19.73 -24.26 -1.39
C ASN A 434 19.19 -22.88 -0.96
N ARG A 435 17.89 -22.62 -1.09
CA ARG A 435 17.23 -21.34 -0.75
C ARG A 435 16.37 -21.40 0.51
N LYS A 436 16.14 -22.59 1.08
CA LYS A 436 15.31 -22.74 2.28
C LYS A 436 15.92 -21.99 3.47
N GLY A 437 15.08 -21.27 4.20
CA GLY A 437 15.48 -20.43 5.34
C GLY A 437 16.26 -19.18 4.94
N LYS A 438 16.26 -18.82 3.65
CA LYS A 438 17.06 -17.73 3.08
C LYS A 438 16.27 -16.81 2.19
N VAL A 439 16.67 -15.54 2.18
CA VAL A 439 16.15 -14.50 1.29
C VAL A 439 17.30 -13.85 0.52
N GLN A 440 17.14 -13.70 -0.79
CA GLN A 440 18.07 -12.96 -1.62
C GLN A 440 17.59 -11.51 -1.80
N LEU A 441 18.40 -10.54 -1.41
CA LEU A 441 18.17 -9.14 -1.80
C LEU A 441 18.98 -8.84 -3.06
N ILE A 442 18.34 -8.23 -4.05
CA ILE A 442 18.96 -7.87 -5.33
C ILE A 442 18.75 -6.38 -5.56
N ASP A 443 19.85 -5.63 -5.66
CA ASP A 443 19.82 -4.21 -6.03
C ASP A 443 20.09 -4.07 -7.54
N ALA A 444 19.03 -3.83 -8.31
CA ALA A 444 19.11 -3.53 -9.74
C ALA A 444 18.90 -2.02 -10.00
N SER A 445 19.08 -1.15 -9.01
CA SER A 445 18.83 0.30 -9.14
C SER A 445 19.70 0.98 -10.21
N GLN A 446 20.89 0.43 -10.49
CA GLN A 446 21.82 0.93 -11.50
C GLN A 446 21.73 0.18 -12.85
N ALA A 447 20.87 -0.84 -12.94
CA ALA A 447 20.74 -1.72 -14.11
C ALA A 447 19.75 -1.16 -15.13
N PHE A 448 20.06 0.01 -15.70
CA PHE A 448 19.20 0.68 -16.67
C PHE A 448 19.97 1.43 -17.76
N GLU A 449 19.29 1.66 -18.88
CA GLU A 449 19.68 2.67 -19.88
C GLU A 449 18.66 3.81 -19.91
N LYS A 450 19.12 5.02 -20.26
CA LYS A 450 18.23 6.18 -20.40
C LYS A 450 17.42 6.09 -21.69
N LEU A 451 16.14 6.44 -21.62
CA LEU A 451 15.29 6.58 -22.79
C LEU A 451 15.69 7.85 -23.58
N ARG A 452 15.52 7.79 -24.91
CA ARG A 452 15.72 8.95 -25.79
C ARG A 452 14.71 10.07 -25.53
N LYS A 453 13.49 9.71 -25.12
CA LYS A 453 12.40 10.61 -24.77
C LYS A 453 11.70 10.06 -23.52
N ASN A 454 11.47 10.94 -22.54
CA ASN A 454 10.74 10.59 -21.33
C ASN A 454 9.26 10.29 -21.65
N GLN A 455 8.64 9.44 -20.85
CA GLN A 455 7.24 9.06 -20.93
C GLN A 455 6.62 9.26 -19.55
N GLY A 456 6.06 10.44 -19.29
CA GLY A 456 5.72 10.86 -17.92
C GLY A 456 6.98 10.94 -17.04
N SER A 457 6.94 10.31 -15.86
CA SER A 457 8.10 10.16 -14.97
C SER A 457 9.12 9.15 -15.49
N ARG A 458 8.71 8.25 -16.39
CA ARG A 458 9.58 7.19 -16.92
C ARG A 458 10.68 7.77 -17.79
N ASN A 459 11.93 7.51 -17.44
CA ASN A 459 13.09 8.00 -18.18
C ASN A 459 14.14 6.93 -18.47
N CYS A 460 13.89 5.68 -18.07
CA CYS A 460 14.83 4.58 -18.23
C CYS A 460 14.14 3.29 -18.71
N THR A 461 14.97 2.33 -19.13
CA THR A 461 14.57 0.96 -19.47
C THR A 461 15.54 -0.04 -18.87
N ILE A 462 15.02 -1.20 -18.48
CA ILE A 462 15.79 -2.33 -17.94
C ILE A 462 16.10 -3.40 -19.00
N GLU A 463 15.58 -3.25 -20.20
CA GLU A 463 15.65 -4.26 -21.26
C GLU A 463 17.07 -4.83 -21.48
N PRO A 464 18.16 -4.02 -21.53
CA PRO A 464 19.52 -4.53 -21.72
C PRO A 464 20.05 -5.38 -20.55
N TYR A 465 19.50 -5.18 -19.34
CA TYR A 465 19.98 -5.82 -18.12
C TYR A 465 19.06 -6.94 -17.60
N ARG A 466 17.94 -7.22 -18.28
CA ARG A 466 16.99 -8.27 -17.87
C ARG A 466 17.68 -9.62 -17.64
N THR A 467 18.57 -10.02 -18.56
CA THR A 467 19.30 -11.29 -18.46
C THR A 467 20.26 -11.32 -17.25
N ASP A 468 20.90 -10.19 -16.91
CA ASP A 468 21.77 -10.11 -15.74
C ASP A 468 20.98 -10.21 -14.44
N ILE A 469 19.86 -9.49 -14.33
CA ILE A 469 18.96 -9.57 -13.16
C ILE A 469 18.45 -11.01 -12.99
N LEU A 470 17.99 -11.61 -14.08
CA LEU A 470 17.51 -12.99 -14.09
C LEU A 470 18.62 -13.96 -13.66
N ARG A 471 19.82 -13.86 -14.22
CA ARG A 471 20.96 -14.72 -13.86
C ARG A 471 21.28 -14.63 -12.38
N VAL A 472 21.45 -13.41 -11.86
CA VAL A 472 21.75 -13.18 -10.44
C VAL A 472 20.69 -13.83 -9.54
N TYR A 473 19.43 -13.72 -9.93
CA TYR A 473 18.33 -14.35 -9.22
C TYR A 473 18.32 -15.88 -9.35
N THR A 474 18.40 -16.44 -10.56
CA THR A 474 18.29 -17.90 -10.80
C THR A 474 19.46 -18.67 -10.25
N ASP A 475 20.66 -18.11 -10.38
CA ASP A 475 21.91 -18.75 -9.99
C ASP A 475 22.19 -18.56 -8.48
N PHE A 476 21.41 -17.69 -7.81
CA PHE A 476 21.49 -17.42 -6.37
C PHE A 476 22.90 -16.97 -5.97
N VAL A 477 23.40 -15.94 -6.67
CA VAL A 477 24.77 -15.43 -6.56
C VAL A 477 24.84 -14.22 -5.62
N GLU A 478 25.85 -14.17 -4.75
CA GLU A 478 26.26 -12.95 -4.06
C GLU A 478 27.27 -12.18 -4.90
N GLN A 479 27.00 -10.90 -5.13
CA GLN A 479 27.91 -10.02 -5.88
C GLN A 479 27.71 -8.55 -5.51
N GLU A 480 28.78 -7.77 -5.56
CA GLU A 480 28.71 -6.31 -5.38
C GLU A 480 28.57 -5.63 -6.74
N ALA A 481 27.70 -4.62 -6.83
CA ALA A 481 27.52 -3.84 -8.05
C ALA A 481 28.77 -2.98 -8.36
N ASN A 482 29.12 -2.87 -9.63
CA ASN A 482 30.24 -2.06 -10.13
C ASN A 482 29.97 -1.50 -11.54
N GLU A 483 30.98 -0.96 -12.20
CA GLU A 483 30.83 -0.36 -13.53
C GLU A 483 30.42 -1.37 -14.62
N GLU A 484 30.88 -2.62 -14.52
CA GLU A 484 30.58 -3.70 -15.47
C GLU A 484 29.34 -4.50 -15.04
N LEU A 485 29.24 -4.84 -13.76
CA LEU A 485 28.12 -5.58 -13.17
C LEU A 485 27.17 -4.63 -12.47
N LYS A 486 26.11 -4.20 -13.15
CA LYS A 486 25.15 -3.20 -12.63
C LYS A 486 24.17 -3.73 -11.58
N VAL A 487 24.18 -5.03 -11.31
CA VAL A 487 23.26 -5.70 -10.37
C VAL A 487 24.05 -6.14 -9.13
N GLY A 488 23.64 -5.69 -7.95
CA GLY A 488 24.18 -6.16 -6.67
C GLY A 488 23.28 -7.24 -6.06
N SER A 489 23.83 -8.18 -5.29
CA SER A 489 23.05 -9.16 -4.56
C SER A 489 23.73 -9.66 -3.28
N LYS A 490 22.91 -9.85 -2.24
CA LYS A 490 23.30 -10.39 -0.93
C LYS A 490 22.27 -11.41 -0.46
N ILE A 491 22.71 -12.45 0.23
CA ILE A 491 21.87 -13.53 0.73
C ILE A 491 21.86 -13.49 2.25
N PHE A 492 20.68 -13.58 2.83
CA PHE A 492 20.45 -13.50 4.27
C PHE A 492 19.69 -14.73 4.75
N ASP A 493 19.87 -15.09 6.01
CA ASP A 493 18.96 -16.02 6.69
C ASP A 493 17.69 -15.26 7.09
N ASP A 494 16.57 -15.96 7.22
CA ASP A 494 15.29 -15.38 7.62
C ASP A 494 15.38 -14.54 8.92
N ASP A 495 16.22 -14.97 9.86
CA ASP A 495 16.44 -14.32 11.16
C ASP A 495 17.19 -12.99 11.08
N ASP A 496 17.85 -12.69 9.96
CA ASP A 496 18.54 -11.40 9.78
C ASP A 496 17.55 -10.22 9.66
N PHE A 497 16.28 -10.49 9.39
CA PHE A 497 15.21 -9.49 9.25
C PHE A 497 14.35 -9.32 10.49
N ARG A 498 14.44 -10.25 11.44
CA ARG A 498 13.62 -10.25 12.66
C ARG A 498 14.39 -9.60 13.82
N TYR A 499 13.66 -8.87 14.65
CA TYR A 499 14.22 -8.25 15.85
C TYR A 499 13.23 -8.28 17.01
N TYR A 500 13.75 -8.37 18.24
CA TYR A 500 13.01 -8.04 19.45
C TYR A 500 12.98 -6.53 19.61
N ASN A 501 11.77 -5.98 19.76
CA ASN A 501 11.58 -4.60 20.17
C ASN A 501 11.40 -4.57 21.70
N VAL A 502 12.48 -4.23 22.39
CA VAL A 502 12.59 -4.34 23.85
C VAL A 502 12.44 -2.97 24.49
N THR A 503 11.40 -2.80 25.31
CA THR A 503 11.22 -1.57 26.08
C THR A 503 12.23 -1.50 27.21
N ILE A 504 13.01 -0.42 27.24
CA ILE A 504 13.93 -0.08 28.31
C ILE A 504 13.30 1.01 29.18
N GLU A 505 13.11 0.69 30.45
CA GLU A 505 12.49 1.59 31.42
C GLU A 505 13.56 2.20 32.33
N ARG A 506 13.27 3.40 32.84
CA ARG A 506 14.11 4.12 33.79
C ARG A 506 13.27 4.65 34.93
N PRO A 507 13.83 4.77 36.15
CA PRO A 507 13.02 5.13 37.30
C PRO A 507 12.68 6.61 37.28
N LEU A 508 11.42 6.92 37.58
CA LEU A 508 10.99 8.28 37.86
C LEU A 508 11.65 8.76 39.15
N ARG A 509 12.25 9.95 39.10
CA ARG A 509 12.92 10.58 40.23
C ARG A 509 12.32 11.96 40.46
N LEU A 510 11.77 12.17 41.66
CA LEU A 510 11.01 13.38 41.98
C LEU A 510 11.62 14.12 43.16
N ARG A 511 12.02 15.38 42.92
CA ARG A 511 12.32 16.35 43.97
C ARG A 511 11.02 17.02 44.41
N CYS A 512 10.76 17.01 45.71
CA CYS A 512 9.52 17.51 46.28
C CYS A 512 9.76 18.75 47.14
N GLN A 513 8.88 19.73 47.03
CA GLN A 513 8.91 20.92 47.87
C GLN A 513 7.51 21.56 47.89
N PHE A 514 6.97 21.83 49.07
CA PHE A 514 5.78 22.67 49.15
C PHE A 514 6.08 24.08 48.64
N ASN A 515 5.21 24.56 47.76
CA ASN A 515 5.35 25.86 47.14
C ASN A 515 3.97 26.52 47.09
N SER A 516 3.85 27.73 47.64
CA SER A 516 2.58 28.45 47.72
C SER A 516 1.96 28.70 46.36
N LEU A 517 2.76 29.05 45.34
CA LEU A 517 2.28 29.30 43.99
C LEU A 517 1.72 28.01 43.37
N LYS A 518 2.45 26.90 43.50
CA LYS A 518 1.97 25.60 43.01
C LYS A 518 0.70 25.14 43.72
N ILE A 519 0.56 25.44 45.02
CA ILE A 519 -0.66 25.13 45.76
C ILE A 519 -1.83 25.93 45.21
N ASP A 520 -1.66 27.24 44.98
CA ASP A 520 -2.71 28.07 44.41
C ASP A 520 -3.13 27.58 43.00
N GLU A 521 -2.18 27.06 42.21
CA GLU A 521 -2.46 26.48 40.90
C GLU A 521 -3.32 25.20 40.97
N MET A 522 -3.33 24.48 42.10
CA MET A 522 -4.17 23.28 42.27
C MET A 522 -5.68 23.57 42.18
N LEU A 523 -6.07 24.84 42.30
CA LEU A 523 -7.45 25.26 42.08
C LEU A 523 -7.90 25.02 40.61
N TYR A 524 -6.96 25.05 39.67
CA TYR A 524 -7.21 24.89 38.23
C TYR A 524 -7.04 23.43 37.79
N ASP A 525 -7.65 23.05 36.65
CA ASP A 525 -7.54 21.68 36.13
C ASP A 525 -6.17 21.53 35.45
N SER A 526 -5.38 20.55 35.90
CA SER A 526 -4.02 20.34 35.41
C SER A 526 -3.96 19.93 33.94
N SER A 527 -5.04 19.41 33.34
CA SER A 527 -5.04 19.10 31.91
C SER A 527 -5.28 20.31 31.02
N ASP A 528 -5.86 21.40 31.54
CA ASP A 528 -6.23 22.61 30.79
C ASP A 528 -6.18 23.84 31.68
N ILE A 529 -4.98 24.13 32.15
CA ILE A 529 -4.78 25.18 33.15
C ILE A 529 -5.25 26.54 32.63
N GLU A 530 -5.06 26.85 31.35
CA GLU A 530 -5.42 28.12 30.73
C GLU A 530 -6.94 28.31 30.64
N VAL A 531 -7.68 27.31 30.14
CA VAL A 531 -9.15 27.36 30.07
C VAL A 531 -9.73 27.42 31.49
N SER A 532 -9.18 26.65 32.43
CA SER A 532 -9.63 26.67 33.82
C SER A 532 -9.35 28.02 34.50
N LYS A 533 -8.20 28.65 34.24
CA LYS A 533 -7.88 30.01 34.73
C LYS A 533 -8.85 31.03 34.13
N TRP A 534 -9.10 30.96 32.83
CA TRP A 534 -10.08 31.83 32.17
C TRP A 534 -11.47 31.67 32.77
N LEU A 535 -11.96 30.44 32.97
CA LEU A 535 -13.25 30.17 33.60
C LEU A 535 -13.35 30.82 34.99
N TYR A 536 -12.32 30.66 35.82
CA TYR A 536 -12.30 31.30 37.14
C TYR A 536 -12.23 32.82 37.05
N ASN A 537 -11.44 33.36 36.12
CA ASN A 537 -11.30 34.81 35.95
C ASN A 537 -12.59 35.48 35.46
N THR A 538 -13.32 34.83 34.55
CA THR A 538 -14.56 35.32 33.96
C THR A 538 -15.75 35.11 34.89
N TYR A 539 -15.88 33.92 35.48
CA TYR A 539 -17.07 33.52 36.24
C TYR A 539 -16.90 33.63 37.76
N LYS A 540 -15.68 33.81 38.27
CA LYS A 540 -15.35 33.94 39.70
C LYS A 540 -15.99 32.82 40.52
N ASP A 541 -16.62 33.14 41.64
CA ASP A 541 -17.20 32.13 42.55
C ASP A 541 -18.35 31.32 41.93
N ARG A 542 -18.90 31.75 40.79
CA ARG A 542 -19.94 30.97 40.08
C ARG A 542 -19.43 29.61 39.62
N VAL A 543 -18.11 29.43 39.42
CA VAL A 543 -17.54 28.12 39.06
C VAL A 543 -17.85 27.04 40.12
N PHE A 544 -18.03 27.42 41.39
CA PHE A 544 -18.37 26.50 42.48
C PHE A 544 -19.86 26.17 42.57
N SER A 545 -20.70 26.93 41.87
CA SER A 545 -22.15 26.71 41.78
C SER A 545 -22.53 25.94 40.50
N GLY A 546 -21.63 25.86 39.53
CA GLY A 546 -21.84 25.21 38.23
C GLY A 546 -22.12 26.24 37.14
N LEU A 547 -21.66 25.95 35.92
CA LEU A 547 -21.80 26.86 34.77
C LEU A 547 -22.62 26.25 33.62
N ASP A 548 -23.53 25.33 33.91
CA ASP A 548 -24.34 24.64 32.90
C ASP A 548 -25.16 25.62 32.03
N SER A 549 -25.65 26.71 32.62
CA SER A 549 -26.36 27.78 31.90
C SER A 549 -25.47 28.63 31.01
N GLU A 550 -24.15 28.58 31.18
CA GLU A 550 -23.17 29.39 30.47
C GLU A 550 -22.48 28.62 29.33
N ILE A 551 -22.85 27.34 29.11
CA ILE A 551 -22.29 26.48 28.07
C ILE A 551 -22.30 27.15 26.68
N PRO A 552 -23.38 27.81 26.21
CA PRO A 552 -23.39 28.47 24.90
C PRO A 552 -22.28 29.52 24.77
N THR A 553 -22.16 30.41 25.76
CA THR A 553 -21.15 31.48 25.82
C THR A 553 -19.73 30.93 25.92
N ILE A 554 -19.54 29.85 26.70
CA ILE A 554 -18.24 29.19 26.82
C ILE A 554 -17.83 28.55 25.49
N LYS A 555 -18.77 27.88 24.78
CA LYS A 555 -18.50 27.28 23.48
C LYS A 555 -18.17 28.33 22.42
N GLU A 556 -18.84 29.48 22.45
CA GLU A 556 -18.54 30.62 21.58
C GLU A 556 -17.11 31.12 21.80
N TYR A 557 -16.71 31.38 23.05
CA TYR A 557 -15.33 31.77 23.37
C TYR A 557 -14.30 30.73 22.91
N LEU A 558 -14.55 29.44 23.16
CA LEU A 558 -13.64 28.37 22.76
C LEU A 558 -13.48 28.32 21.23
N ASN A 559 -14.55 28.56 20.48
CA ASN A 559 -14.52 28.62 19.03
C ASN A 559 -13.75 29.86 18.53
N ASP A 560 -13.98 31.02 19.13
CA ASP A 560 -13.30 32.27 18.76
C ASP A 560 -11.78 32.22 19.02
N GLN A 561 -11.35 31.41 19.98
CA GLN A 561 -9.93 31.19 20.29
C GLN A 561 -9.34 29.94 19.60
N ASP A 562 -10.10 29.27 18.72
CA ASP A 562 -9.75 28.01 18.04
C ASP A 562 -9.30 26.90 19.02
N ILE A 563 -9.90 26.86 20.23
CA ILE A 563 -9.63 25.86 21.26
C ILE A 563 -10.58 24.67 21.08
N LYS A 564 -10.04 23.56 20.60
CA LYS A 564 -10.79 22.31 20.42
C LYS A 564 -10.86 21.50 21.71
N ILE A 565 -12.07 21.34 22.25
CA ILE A 565 -12.34 20.53 23.45
C ILE A 565 -13.55 19.61 23.24
N THR A 566 -13.51 18.39 23.78
CA THR A 566 -14.65 17.47 23.72
C THR A 566 -15.71 17.84 24.76
N ASP A 567 -16.99 17.54 24.48
CA ASP A 567 -18.09 17.82 25.41
C ASP A 567 -17.87 17.16 26.79
N LYS A 568 -17.32 15.93 26.82
CA LYS A 568 -16.98 15.24 28.07
C LYS A 568 -15.99 16.04 28.91
N LYS A 569 -14.98 16.62 28.27
CA LYS A 569 -13.92 17.38 28.94
C LYS A 569 -14.43 18.75 29.37
N LEU A 570 -15.23 19.41 28.55
CA LEU A 570 -15.92 20.66 28.91
C LEU A 570 -16.82 20.49 30.14
N ASN A 571 -17.67 19.45 30.16
CA ASN A 571 -18.57 19.16 31.29
C ASN A 571 -17.83 18.96 32.61
N LYS A 572 -16.61 18.38 32.56
CA LYS A 572 -15.74 18.25 33.74
C LYS A 572 -15.22 19.63 34.19
N LEU A 573 -14.75 20.47 33.27
CA LEU A 573 -14.18 21.80 33.59
C LEU A 573 -15.19 22.77 34.19
N ILE A 574 -16.47 22.67 33.82
CA ILE A 574 -17.54 23.55 34.35
C ILE A 574 -18.24 22.98 35.59
N SER A 575 -17.89 21.76 36.00
CA SER A 575 -18.57 21.07 37.09
C SER A 575 -18.29 21.73 38.45
N ALA A 576 -19.37 22.15 39.12
CA ALA A 576 -19.33 22.67 40.49
C ALA A 576 -18.58 21.74 41.46
N LYS A 577 -18.84 20.43 41.33
CA LYS A 577 -18.22 19.40 42.17
C LYS A 577 -16.70 19.36 41.94
N ALA A 578 -16.25 19.35 40.69
CA ALA A 578 -14.83 19.33 40.36
C ALA A 578 -14.07 20.57 40.85
N TRP A 579 -14.69 21.75 40.82
CA TRP A 579 -14.13 22.98 41.40
C TRP A 579 -14.03 22.91 42.92
N LYS A 580 -15.08 22.45 43.61
CA LYS A 580 -15.08 22.28 45.08
C LYS A 580 -14.04 21.26 45.53
N ASP A 581 -13.91 20.15 44.81
CA ASP A 581 -12.91 19.13 45.10
C ASP A 581 -11.49 19.68 44.98
N ARG A 582 -11.18 20.41 43.89
CA ARG A 582 -9.88 21.11 43.73
C ARG A 582 -9.61 22.13 44.82
N GLN A 583 -10.61 22.95 45.17
CA GLN A 583 -10.51 23.93 46.24
C GLN A 583 -10.22 23.26 47.61
N ARG A 584 -10.91 22.16 47.92
CA ARG A 584 -10.66 21.37 49.14
C ARG A 584 -9.23 20.85 49.18
N LEU A 585 -8.72 20.31 48.08
CA LEU A 585 -7.35 19.82 47.99
C LEU A 585 -6.31 20.93 48.13
N MET A 586 -6.54 22.08 47.48
CA MET A 586 -5.70 23.27 47.66
C MET A 586 -5.64 23.70 49.13
N ILE A 587 -6.80 23.76 49.81
CA ILE A 587 -6.86 24.13 51.24
C ILE A 587 -6.09 23.11 52.09
N ALA A 588 -6.30 21.81 51.86
CA ALA A 588 -5.56 20.75 52.54
C ALA A 588 -4.04 20.89 52.33
N ALA A 589 -3.60 21.19 51.11
CA ALA A 589 -2.20 21.43 50.80
C ALA A 589 -1.63 22.68 51.52
N LYS A 590 -2.40 23.76 51.67
CA LYS A 590 -2.01 24.94 52.48
C LYS A 590 -1.81 24.58 53.95
N VAL A 591 -2.69 23.75 54.51
CA VAL A 591 -2.57 23.29 55.90
C VAL A 591 -1.33 22.41 56.08
N LEU A 592 -1.09 21.49 55.14
CA LEU A 592 0.10 20.64 55.14
C LEU A 592 1.40 21.45 55.01
N MET A 593 1.46 22.43 54.10
CA MET A 593 2.61 23.32 53.95
C MET A 593 2.90 24.12 55.24
N LYS A 594 1.86 24.56 55.95
CA LYS A 594 2.03 25.31 57.20
C LYS A 594 2.71 24.48 58.30
N ASP A 595 2.40 23.19 58.37
CA ASP A 595 2.98 22.27 59.36
C ASP A 595 4.35 21.73 58.95
N MET A 596 4.48 21.32 57.68
CA MET A 596 5.69 20.66 57.16
C MET A 596 6.78 21.64 56.69
N GLY A 597 6.44 22.92 56.49
CA GLY A 597 7.34 23.92 55.93
C GLY A 597 7.59 23.74 54.43
N THR A 598 8.63 24.40 53.94
CA THR A 598 9.01 24.46 52.51
C THR A 598 10.38 23.84 52.23
N ASP A 599 10.83 22.93 53.10
CA ASP A 599 12.08 22.21 52.92
C ASP A 599 12.05 21.35 51.65
N VAL A 600 13.22 21.19 51.03
CA VAL A 600 13.39 20.36 49.83
C VAL A 600 13.62 18.91 50.24
N TYR A 601 12.89 18.01 49.60
CA TYR A 601 13.01 16.57 49.75
C TYR A 601 13.52 15.96 48.44
N MET A 602 14.67 15.30 48.50
CA MET A 602 15.22 14.52 47.37
C MET A 602 14.68 13.09 47.31
N ASP A 603 13.78 12.71 48.21
CA ASP A 603 13.15 11.40 48.26
C ASP A 603 11.62 11.58 48.35
N TYR A 604 10.95 11.33 47.23
CA TYR A 604 9.49 11.37 47.14
C TYR A 604 8.80 10.38 48.07
N ASN A 605 9.41 9.21 48.29
CA ASN A 605 8.82 8.17 49.14
C ASN A 605 8.77 8.64 50.59
N LEU A 606 9.87 9.23 51.07
CA LEU A 606 9.94 9.86 52.38
C LEU A 606 8.97 11.05 52.48
N PHE A 607 8.95 11.92 51.47
CA PHE A 607 8.05 13.08 51.44
C PHE A 607 6.58 12.65 51.52
N SER A 608 6.18 11.69 50.68
CA SER A 608 4.82 11.16 50.66
C SER A 608 4.44 10.49 51.98
N ALA A 609 5.35 9.71 52.58
CA ALA A 609 5.12 9.11 53.89
C ALA A 609 4.91 10.17 54.98
N LYS A 610 5.73 11.23 54.99
CA LYS A 610 5.56 12.36 55.92
C LYS A 610 4.24 13.09 55.70
N VAL A 611 3.87 13.40 54.45
CA VAL A 611 2.59 14.03 54.12
C VAL A 611 1.41 13.19 54.64
N ASN A 612 1.44 11.88 54.42
CA ASN A 612 0.39 10.97 54.93
C ASN A 612 0.32 10.96 56.46
N ALA A 613 1.47 10.91 57.14
CA ALA A 613 1.53 10.94 58.59
C ALA A 613 1.00 12.27 59.16
N THR A 614 1.43 13.39 58.59
CA THR A 614 0.98 14.74 58.99
C THR A 614 -0.52 14.91 58.72
N ALA A 615 -1.03 14.50 57.57
CA ALA A 615 -2.47 14.55 57.27
C ALA A 615 -3.30 13.80 58.31
N LYS A 616 -2.81 12.65 58.80
CA LYS A 616 -3.46 11.86 59.86
C LYS A 616 -3.43 12.57 61.22
N VAL A 617 -2.30 13.19 61.58
CA VAL A 617 -2.17 13.98 62.83
C VAL A 617 -3.11 15.18 62.81
N LEU A 618 -3.19 15.88 61.67
CA LEU A 618 -4.04 17.04 61.45
C LEU A 618 -5.51 16.67 61.17
N LYS A 619 -5.84 15.37 61.11
CA LYS A 619 -7.18 14.83 60.84
C LYS A 619 -7.82 15.41 59.58
N LEU A 620 -7.05 15.56 58.51
CA LEU A 620 -7.55 16.06 57.24
C LEU A 620 -8.50 15.03 56.59
N GLU A 621 -9.66 15.50 56.12
CA GLU A 621 -10.60 14.70 55.33
C GLU A 621 -10.10 14.55 53.89
N THR A 622 -9.03 13.77 53.73
CA THR A 622 -8.37 13.49 52.44
C THR A 622 -8.07 12.01 52.30
N SER A 623 -8.35 11.44 51.12
CA SER A 623 -8.00 10.06 50.79
C SER A 623 -6.51 9.91 50.43
N ALA A 624 -5.99 8.68 50.42
CA ALA A 624 -4.62 8.41 49.99
C ALA A 624 -4.34 8.86 48.54
N ALA A 625 -5.33 8.72 47.65
CA ALA A 625 -5.22 9.18 46.27
C ALA A 625 -5.12 10.71 46.19
N GLU A 626 -5.89 11.42 47.01
CA GLU A 626 -5.87 12.88 47.11
C GLU A 626 -4.55 13.42 47.66
N LEU A 627 -4.00 12.76 48.69
CA LEU A 627 -2.68 13.07 49.20
C LEU A 627 -1.57 12.79 48.17
N LYS A 628 -1.70 11.73 47.36
CA LYS A 628 -0.81 11.48 46.22
C LYS A 628 -0.90 12.62 45.20
N THR A 629 -2.10 13.12 44.89
CA THR A 629 -2.28 14.29 44.00
C THR A 629 -1.57 15.52 44.54
N ILE A 630 -1.71 15.83 45.84
CA ILE A 630 -0.98 16.94 46.49
C ILE A 630 0.52 16.73 46.37
N CYS A 631 1.03 15.53 46.69
CA CYS A 631 2.46 15.24 46.60
C CYS A 631 2.99 15.44 45.18
N ARG A 632 2.26 14.98 44.16
CA ARG A 632 2.65 15.11 42.76
C ARG A 632 2.65 16.55 42.27
N ALA A 633 1.65 17.35 42.67
CA ALA A 633 1.66 18.78 42.38
C ALA A 633 2.91 19.48 42.95
N MET A 634 3.37 19.05 44.13
CA MET A 634 4.55 19.59 44.81
C MET A 634 5.89 18.99 44.33
N SER A 635 5.86 18.15 43.30
CA SER A 635 7.04 17.46 42.79
C SER A 635 7.49 18.03 41.45
N VAL A 636 8.76 17.85 41.12
CA VAL A 636 9.34 18.03 39.78
C VAL A 636 10.34 16.90 39.52
N THR A 637 10.56 16.55 38.26
CA THR A 637 11.58 15.58 37.88
C THR A 637 12.98 16.12 38.22
N ASP A 638 13.82 15.26 38.80
CA ASP A 638 15.20 15.60 39.18
C ASP A 638 16.07 14.34 39.17
N SER A 639 17.10 14.30 38.33
CA SER A 639 17.97 13.13 38.17
C SER A 639 18.77 12.77 39.42
N LYS A 640 18.91 13.70 40.39
CA LYS A 640 19.62 13.47 41.65
C LYS A 640 18.70 12.94 42.77
N ALA A 641 17.39 12.92 42.56
CA ALA A 641 16.43 12.42 43.56
C ALA A 641 16.38 10.89 43.58
N THR A 642 15.96 10.31 44.71
CA THR A 642 15.76 8.86 44.88
C THR A 642 14.65 8.35 43.95
N PRO A 643 14.75 7.12 43.39
CA PRO A 643 13.68 6.52 42.61
C PRO A 643 12.35 6.47 43.37
N VAL A 644 11.26 6.78 42.68
CA VAL A 644 9.90 6.67 43.22
C VAL A 644 9.51 5.19 43.26
N VAL A 645 9.13 4.70 44.44
CA VAL A 645 8.61 3.34 44.62
C VAL A 645 7.17 3.29 44.10
N LYS A 646 6.93 2.41 43.13
CA LYS A 646 5.58 2.11 42.65
C LYS A 646 4.89 1.13 43.57
N LYS A 647 5.57 0.03 43.90
CA LYS A 647 5.00 -1.07 44.69
C LYS A 647 6.06 -1.98 45.30
N GLU A 648 5.75 -2.57 46.46
CA GLU A 648 6.48 -3.70 47.03
C GLU A 648 5.80 -5.03 46.66
N HIS A 649 6.60 -6.02 46.28
CA HIS A 649 6.17 -7.35 45.84
C HIS A 649 6.80 -8.44 46.69
N LYS A 650 6.00 -9.43 47.08
CA LYS A 650 6.52 -10.68 47.66
C LYS A 650 7.08 -11.56 46.54
N VAL A 651 8.00 -12.48 46.86
CA VAL A 651 8.57 -13.44 45.90
C VAL A 651 7.53 -14.25 45.12
N ASN A 652 6.37 -14.53 45.75
CA ASN A 652 5.27 -15.27 45.13
C ASN A 652 4.22 -14.36 44.45
N SER A 653 4.54 -13.09 44.19
CA SER A 653 3.65 -12.23 43.42
C SER A 653 3.56 -12.74 41.98
N LYS A 654 2.40 -12.55 41.35
CA LYS A 654 2.16 -12.95 39.96
C LYS A 654 3.24 -12.40 39.02
N ASP A 655 3.66 -11.16 39.23
CA ASP A 655 4.59 -10.47 38.34
C ASP A 655 6.02 -11.02 38.45
N VAL A 656 6.48 -11.34 39.67
CA VAL A 656 7.80 -11.97 39.90
C VAL A 656 7.79 -13.41 39.40
N VAL A 657 6.74 -14.17 39.71
CA VAL A 657 6.57 -15.56 39.23
C VAL A 657 6.56 -15.62 37.70
N MET A 658 5.89 -14.67 37.04
CA MET A 658 5.87 -14.59 35.57
C MET A 658 7.29 -14.43 35.00
N LEU A 659 8.11 -13.55 35.56
CA LEU A 659 9.49 -13.38 35.09
C LEU A 659 10.34 -14.64 35.30
N LEU A 660 10.21 -15.28 36.46
CA LEU A 660 10.99 -16.48 36.80
C LEU A 660 10.56 -17.71 35.98
N GLU A 661 9.26 -17.99 35.91
CA GLU A 661 8.72 -19.24 35.35
C GLU A 661 8.38 -19.14 33.87
N THR A 662 7.80 -18.01 33.41
CA THR A 662 7.37 -17.85 32.01
C THR A 662 8.50 -17.33 31.14
N TYR A 663 9.24 -16.33 31.62
CA TYR A 663 10.33 -15.70 30.86
C TYR A 663 11.71 -16.28 31.17
N GLY A 664 11.82 -17.21 32.13
CA GLY A 664 13.08 -17.88 32.47
C GLY A 664 14.16 -16.95 33.04
N VAL A 665 13.76 -15.80 33.62
CA VAL A 665 14.71 -14.85 34.22
C VAL A 665 15.27 -15.42 35.51
N PRO A 666 16.60 -15.50 35.69
CA PRO A 666 17.21 -15.93 36.95
C PRO A 666 16.91 -14.95 38.10
N GLU A 667 16.72 -15.46 39.33
CA GLU A 667 16.39 -14.65 40.50
C GLU A 667 17.44 -13.56 40.77
N GLU A 668 18.72 -13.86 40.55
CA GLU A 668 19.83 -12.94 40.72
C GLU A 668 19.84 -11.77 39.72
N LYS A 669 19.11 -11.88 38.61
CA LYS A 669 19.04 -10.85 37.56
C LYS A 669 17.78 -9.98 37.65
N LEU A 670 16.85 -10.27 38.57
CA LEU A 670 15.55 -9.58 38.68
C LEU A 670 15.65 -8.04 38.76
N SER A 671 16.75 -7.48 39.28
CA SER A 671 16.97 -6.03 39.30
C SER A 671 17.09 -5.43 37.90
N ASP A 672 17.67 -6.16 36.95
CA ASP A 672 17.79 -5.72 35.56
C ASP A 672 16.46 -5.86 34.80
N TYR A 673 15.42 -6.36 35.46
CA TYR A 673 14.04 -6.44 34.98
C TYR A 673 13.06 -5.64 35.87
N GLY A 674 13.57 -4.72 36.69
CA GLY A 674 12.79 -3.74 37.45
C GLY A 674 12.37 -4.19 38.85
N TYR A 675 12.86 -5.35 39.33
CA TYR A 675 12.52 -5.89 40.65
C TYR A 675 13.76 -5.94 41.54
N HIS A 676 13.94 -4.90 42.36
CA HIS A 676 15.12 -4.75 43.21
C HIS A 676 14.90 -5.37 44.59
N SER A 677 15.77 -6.27 45.01
CA SER A 677 15.70 -6.90 46.34
C SER A 677 15.95 -5.86 47.45
N VAL A 678 15.03 -5.79 48.42
CA VAL A 678 15.16 -4.92 49.61
C VAL A 678 15.43 -5.73 50.88
N LYS A 679 14.79 -6.89 50.99
CA LYS A 679 14.98 -7.86 52.09
C LYS A 679 14.59 -9.24 51.58
N LYS A 680 15.06 -10.29 52.25
CA LYS A 680 14.80 -11.69 51.84
C LYS A 680 13.31 -11.93 51.55
N GLY A 681 12.99 -12.27 50.31
CA GLY A 681 11.61 -12.54 49.84
C GLY A 681 10.75 -11.31 49.53
N MET A 682 11.34 -10.10 49.43
CA MET A 682 10.63 -8.87 49.09
C MET A 682 11.41 -8.03 48.07
N TYR A 683 10.71 -7.65 47.00
CA TYR A 683 11.21 -6.88 45.87
C TYR A 683 10.49 -5.52 45.80
N VAL A 684 11.19 -4.49 45.38
CA VAL A 684 10.64 -3.17 45.06
C VAL A 684 10.60 -2.99 43.55
N GLU A 685 9.44 -2.57 43.06
CA GLU A 685 9.23 -2.08 41.70
C GLU A 685 9.22 -0.54 41.74
N PHE A 686 10.06 0.09 40.92
CA PHE A 686 10.08 1.54 40.75
C PHE A 686 9.04 2.00 39.73
N GLU A 687 8.55 3.24 39.89
CA GLU A 687 7.69 3.87 38.90
C GLU A 687 8.54 4.27 37.70
N SER A 688 8.12 3.95 36.48
CA SER A 688 8.86 4.32 35.29
C SER A 688 8.63 5.78 34.89
N ASP A 689 9.69 6.41 34.37
CA ASP A 689 9.63 7.73 33.75
C ASP A 689 9.34 7.59 32.26
N SER A 690 8.14 8.00 31.84
CA SER A 690 7.74 7.91 30.44
C SER A 690 8.56 8.80 29.50
N GLU A 691 9.16 9.88 30.02
CA GLU A 691 9.99 10.80 29.23
C GLU A 691 11.40 10.24 28.98
N LEU A 692 11.82 9.26 29.78
CA LEU A 692 13.13 8.62 29.68
C LEU A 692 13.06 7.18 29.17
N ARG A 693 11.85 6.66 28.90
CA ARG A 693 11.64 5.33 28.31
C ARG A 693 12.22 5.30 26.90
N ASP A 694 12.89 4.21 26.58
CA ASP A 694 13.41 3.95 25.25
C ASP A 694 13.01 2.55 24.76
N SER A 695 13.30 2.28 23.48
CA SER A 695 13.06 0.99 22.85
C SER A 695 14.26 0.57 22.02
N GLU A 696 14.79 -0.61 22.30
CA GLU A 696 15.93 -1.17 21.59
C GLU A 696 15.46 -2.21 20.57
N LYS A 697 15.99 -2.14 19.34
CA LYS A 697 15.76 -3.14 18.29
C LYS A 697 16.92 -4.13 18.29
N ILE A 698 16.73 -5.27 18.94
CA ILE A 698 17.78 -6.29 19.14
C ILE A 698 17.55 -7.44 18.14
N PRO A 699 18.50 -7.80 17.26
CA PRO A 699 18.33 -8.94 16.34
C PRO A 699 17.93 -10.22 17.08
N VAL A 700 17.03 -11.03 16.52
CA VAL A 700 16.58 -12.27 17.21
C VAL A 700 17.70 -13.31 17.42
N LYS A 701 18.80 -13.18 16.68
CA LYS A 701 20.02 -13.98 16.83
C LYS A 701 20.83 -13.61 18.08
N GLU A 702 20.50 -12.50 18.75
CA GLU A 702 21.22 -11.98 19.91
C GLU A 702 20.38 -12.09 21.19
N ASP A 703 21.03 -12.44 22.30
CA ASP A 703 20.39 -12.48 23.61
C ASP A 703 20.12 -11.05 24.14
N ILE A 704 18.89 -10.80 24.59
CA ILE A 704 18.44 -9.49 25.06
C ILE A 704 19.26 -9.01 26.26
N TYR A 705 19.61 -9.91 27.19
CA TYR A 705 20.34 -9.54 28.40
C TYR A 705 21.79 -9.18 28.07
N ASP A 706 22.44 -9.97 27.22
CA ASP A 706 23.82 -9.70 26.79
C ASP A 706 23.92 -8.36 26.02
N TYR A 707 22.96 -8.07 25.14
CA TYR A 707 22.86 -6.76 24.49
C TYR A 707 22.67 -5.64 25.51
N PHE A 708 21.74 -5.80 26.45
CA PHE A 708 21.45 -4.80 27.49
C PHE A 708 22.69 -4.47 28.34
N GLN A 709 23.45 -5.49 28.76
CA GLN A 709 24.69 -5.28 29.53
C GLN A 709 25.77 -4.56 28.74
N ARG A 710 25.82 -4.75 27.42
CA ARG A 710 26.86 -4.16 26.56
C ARG A 710 26.51 -2.76 26.08
N GLU A 711 25.29 -2.55 25.61
CA GLU A 711 24.87 -1.34 24.90
C GLU A 711 24.05 -0.37 25.75
N VAL A 712 23.38 -0.82 26.82
CA VAL A 712 22.50 0.04 27.63
C VAL A 712 23.12 0.33 29.00
N ARG A 713 23.47 -0.71 29.75
CA ARG A 713 23.94 -0.61 31.14
C ARG A 713 25.13 0.34 31.35
N PRO A 714 26.13 0.44 30.45
CA PRO A 714 27.27 1.35 30.64
C PRO A 714 26.89 2.83 30.59
N TYR A 715 25.80 3.17 29.90
CA TYR A 715 25.33 4.55 29.73
C TYR A 715 24.21 4.90 30.72
N VAL A 716 23.42 3.90 31.14
CA VAL A 716 22.30 4.08 32.07
C VAL A 716 22.29 2.96 33.11
N GLU A 717 22.92 3.22 34.26
CA GLU A 717 23.13 2.23 35.32
C GLU A 717 21.83 1.70 35.95
N ASP A 718 20.80 2.55 36.06
CA ASP A 718 19.54 2.25 36.73
C ASP A 718 18.39 1.88 35.78
N ALA A 719 18.68 1.65 34.50
CA ALA A 719 17.72 1.14 33.54
C ALA A 719 17.38 -0.33 33.82
N TRP A 720 16.20 -0.76 33.34
CA TRP A 720 15.81 -2.17 33.34
C TRP A 720 15.01 -2.56 32.11
N ILE A 721 15.02 -3.85 31.80
CA ILE A 721 14.32 -4.48 30.69
C ILE A 721 12.86 -4.73 31.08
N ASN A 722 11.91 -4.25 30.28
CA ASN A 722 10.49 -4.58 30.43
C ASN A 722 10.10 -5.71 29.48
N LEU A 723 10.46 -6.93 29.87
CA LEU A 723 10.33 -8.12 29.03
C LEU A 723 8.88 -8.43 28.62
N PRO A 724 7.84 -8.27 29.48
CA PRO A 724 6.45 -8.52 29.08
C PRO A 724 5.89 -7.62 27.98
N GLN A 725 6.55 -6.49 27.68
CA GLN A 725 6.18 -5.62 26.56
C GLN A 725 6.96 -5.92 25.28
N THR A 726 7.86 -6.90 25.31
CA THR A 726 8.70 -7.26 24.17
C THR A 726 7.85 -7.82 23.05
N LYS A 727 8.03 -7.27 21.86
CA LYS A 727 7.38 -7.73 20.64
C LYS A 727 8.41 -8.15 19.62
N ILE A 728 8.03 -9.06 18.72
CA ILE A 728 8.87 -9.43 17.58
C ILE A 728 8.45 -8.57 16.39
N GLY A 729 9.39 -7.84 15.82
CA GLY A 729 9.23 -7.07 14.60
C GLY A 729 9.99 -7.69 13.44
N CYS A 730 9.63 -7.29 12.23
CA CYS A 730 10.35 -7.64 11.00
C CYS A 730 10.54 -6.39 10.14
N GLU A 731 11.77 -6.18 9.67
CA GLU A 731 12.15 -5.04 8.83
C GLU A 731 13.22 -5.45 7.80
N ILE A 732 13.05 -5.02 6.55
CA ILE A 732 13.97 -5.30 5.45
C ILE A 732 14.55 -3.96 4.97
N SER A 733 15.83 -3.69 5.29
CA SER A 733 16.45 -2.40 4.98
C SER A 733 17.49 -2.52 3.86
N PHE A 734 17.09 -2.21 2.62
CA PHE A 734 18.03 -2.14 1.49
C PHE A 734 19.15 -1.12 1.73
N ASN A 735 18.81 0.04 2.30
CA ASN A 735 19.79 1.08 2.62
C ASN A 735 20.87 0.56 3.59
N LYS A 736 20.51 -0.22 4.62
CA LYS A 736 21.50 -0.81 5.54
C LYS A 736 22.53 -1.69 4.81
N TYR A 737 22.13 -2.36 3.72
CA TYR A 737 22.93 -3.40 3.07
C TYR A 737 23.64 -2.94 1.80
N PHE A 738 23.04 -2.05 1.01
CA PHE A 738 23.56 -1.64 -0.31
C PHE A 738 24.03 -0.19 -0.36
N TYR A 739 23.58 0.68 0.56
CA TYR A 739 24.03 2.06 0.58
C TYR A 739 25.46 2.15 1.08
N LYS A 740 26.37 2.58 0.21
CA LYS A 740 27.72 3.01 0.58
C LYS A 740 27.74 4.54 0.55
N PRO A 741 28.04 5.22 1.66
CA PRO A 741 28.20 6.67 1.64
C PRO A 741 29.27 7.02 0.61
N THR A 742 28.92 7.83 -0.39
CA THR A 742 29.92 8.36 -1.32
C THR A 742 30.88 9.22 -0.50
N PRO A 743 32.19 8.94 -0.49
CA PRO A 743 33.15 9.82 0.15
C PRO A 743 32.97 11.22 -0.43
N LEU A 744 32.86 12.22 0.45
CA LEU A 744 32.83 13.60 0.00
C LEU A 744 34.09 13.86 -0.84
N ARG A 745 33.89 14.35 -2.06
CA ARG A 745 34.99 14.76 -2.94
C ARG A 745 35.90 15.72 -2.19
N SER A 746 37.20 15.60 -2.41
CA SER A 746 38.15 16.55 -1.82
C SER A 746 37.89 17.96 -2.34
N LEU A 747 38.20 18.99 -1.53
CA LEU A 747 38.14 20.39 -1.97
C LEU A 747 38.95 20.63 -3.26
N GLU A 748 40.09 19.95 -3.38
CA GLU A 748 41.01 20.03 -4.52
C GLU A 748 40.41 19.47 -5.83
N GLU A 749 39.62 18.40 -5.77
CA GLU A 749 38.90 17.87 -6.94
C GLU A 749 37.77 18.79 -7.38
N ASN A 750 37.05 19.39 -6.43
CA ASN A 750 35.98 20.34 -6.75
C ASN A 750 36.55 21.62 -7.38
N GLU A 751 37.70 22.12 -6.88
CA GLU A 751 38.39 23.27 -7.50
C GLU A 751 38.85 22.95 -8.93
N ARG A 752 39.38 21.75 -9.18
CA ARG A 752 39.77 21.31 -10.52
C ARG A 752 38.61 21.29 -11.51
N ASP A 753 37.46 20.74 -11.12
CA ASP A 753 36.26 20.68 -11.97
C ASP A 753 35.71 22.08 -12.27
N ILE A 754 35.71 22.98 -11.28
CA ILE A 754 35.29 24.38 -11.46
C ILE A 754 36.19 25.08 -12.49
N ILE A 755 37.52 24.88 -12.39
CA ILE A 755 38.47 25.45 -13.35
C ILE A 755 38.25 24.85 -14.75
N ALA A 756 38.05 23.54 -14.86
CA ALA A 756 37.81 22.87 -16.14
C ALA A 756 36.48 23.30 -16.79
N LEU A 757 35.42 23.50 -16.00
CA LEU A 757 34.13 24.03 -16.46
C LEU A 757 34.25 25.49 -16.91
N ASP A 758 35.03 26.31 -16.21
CA ASP A 758 35.30 27.69 -16.62
C ASP A 758 36.09 27.74 -17.93
N GLU A 759 37.10 26.86 -18.10
CA GLU A 759 37.83 26.72 -19.36
C GLU A 759 36.93 26.26 -20.52
N GLN A 760 36.03 25.30 -20.30
CA GLN A 760 35.04 24.88 -21.30
C GLN A 760 34.06 26.01 -21.65
N SER A 761 33.56 26.74 -20.65
CA SER A 761 32.64 27.88 -20.84
C SER A 761 33.31 29.01 -21.62
N GLN A 762 34.56 29.36 -21.27
CA GLN A 762 35.35 30.35 -22.00
C GLN A 762 35.67 29.90 -23.43
N GLY A 763 35.93 28.60 -23.64
CA GLY A 763 36.09 28.00 -24.97
C GLY A 763 34.82 28.12 -25.81
N PHE A 764 33.66 27.86 -25.21
CA PHE A 764 32.35 27.98 -25.86
C PHE A 764 32.04 29.44 -26.23
N ILE A 765 32.26 30.38 -25.30
CA ILE A 765 32.09 31.83 -25.52
C ILE A 765 33.02 32.33 -26.64
N LYS A 766 34.30 31.92 -26.64
CA LYS A 766 35.24 32.27 -27.73
C LYS A 766 34.82 31.71 -29.08
N SER A 767 34.18 30.55 -29.12
CA SER A 767 33.69 29.95 -30.37
C SER A 767 32.51 30.74 -30.95
N LEU A 768 31.61 31.23 -30.09
CA LEU A 768 30.49 32.12 -30.44
C LEU A 768 30.98 33.47 -31.00
N PHE A 769 31.99 34.08 -30.37
CA PHE A 769 32.56 35.35 -30.85
C PHE A 769 33.40 35.23 -32.13
N LYS A 770 33.82 34.03 -32.53
CA LYS A 770 34.50 33.78 -33.82
C LYS A 770 33.55 33.54 -34.99
N GLN A 771 32.25 33.34 -34.72
CA GLN A 771 31.21 33.13 -35.73
C GLN A 771 30.37 34.40 -36.00
N MET A 772 30.57 35.46 -35.21
CA MET A 772 30.18 36.84 -35.54
C MET A 772 31.31 37.54 -36.27
#